data_AF-A0A355G6K4-F1
#
_entry.id   AF-A0A355G6K4-F1
#
_cell.length_a   1.000
_cell.length_b   1.000
_cell.length_c   1.000
_cell.angle_alpha   90.00
_cell.angle_beta   90.00
_cell.angle_gamma   90.00
#
_symmetry.space_group_name_H-M   'P 1'
#
loop_
_entity.id
_entity.type
_entity.pdbx_description
1 polymer ?
#
loop_
_entity_poly.entity_id
_entity_poly.type
_entity_poly.pdbx_seq_one_letter_code
_entity_poly.pdbx_strand_id
1 'polypeptide(L)'
;MIANGYPAALTDADRTFAEVAKGLLENHRQKNRLLVNHRCPADQRIERFLQSHFSDVPGGGDLKLPGRTLVLDRFGLARELSLPIEHDEFFSDLVQSYRVKNGVLHNPKHDRRTTVGTFHVTEGGLPIAGDKRAVPRATFVKMFESAMAPPDDLKLFPFTSRQEEPASGWASLLLRPIVCPEVKGVTPEKRMEVRFFAPGTLVSNLDFVESIFGNAGDPYVPVNDAGLDVMHWTGHTGAVILAPHLTKLTKKEVGLPHWDDATERQQRDSMCWKTEDELYNDGMAFKMTCRTDAGVIVTLIADNYFGYCKKEVKTQISYSANLFGNAEEEHAGGTMAYPSYNLGEGFQMNSVRYNGRTFKDVLNDYGDHIEGKAEGYGIDRIYPELIYIPEDAYASLPEQCIRWTRDGNQHSIPLLPGNVYMAPSGYHLRMEKHPAAPSWRIVGTTGEGIFCHKPCTVSGGGKSEISKSVMDYMLYGPVFVSDYEKDMEYVREIIERDYSDRWLEPLAKGDPNLRPSRKVLDQNRSLGSVIKLLTPSPAYTAEFNNWLNEIPDHIRALVFIIKRIYWSDWGQDWDNHFGVDIVNGTYGHELKYRERKLVGTYLRVGLFSLSGWRTFKVRQDFIASMKIQTEDDISASVVVPARALSHLAEGEKSESCKFVINSEYRLFQRPDDAIVRGLDKQTEADLSRPGNFISNFEPLTNQQVREMSKYVVDFDAFSSPMQEMLKSAEESNSSYVVCSANPRQIDGKPTKNPRYLQIRPDLVKPFNTYVAKMATL
;
A
#
# COMPACT_ATOMS: atom_id res chain seq x y z
N MET A 1 -0.18 -4.38 34.01
CA MET A 1 -1.41 -4.64 34.80
C MET A 1 -1.27 -4.28 36.28
N ILE A 2 -0.28 -4.83 37.02
CA ILE A 2 -0.12 -4.61 38.48
C ILE A 2 -0.10 -3.13 38.88
N ALA A 3 0.71 -2.30 38.22
CA ALA A 3 0.82 -0.86 38.51
C ALA A 3 -0.52 -0.11 38.35
N ASN A 4 -1.35 -0.59 37.42
CA ASN A 4 -2.70 -0.09 37.18
C ASN A 4 -3.74 -0.77 38.08
N GLY A 5 -3.33 -1.57 39.06
CA GLY A 5 -4.12 -2.27 40.06
C GLY A 5 -5.04 -3.37 39.50
N TYR A 6 -4.72 -3.90 38.32
CA TYR A 6 -5.39 -5.07 37.77
C TYR A 6 -4.70 -6.35 38.24
N PRO A 7 -5.44 -7.47 38.40
CA PRO A 7 -4.84 -8.80 38.50
C PRO A 7 -3.87 -9.02 37.33
N ALA A 8 -2.76 -9.69 37.60
CA ALA A 8 -1.74 -9.96 36.60
C ALA A 8 -1.53 -11.46 36.46
N ALA A 9 -1.42 -11.93 35.22
CA ALA A 9 -0.88 -13.25 34.94
C ALA A 9 0.65 -13.15 35.05
N LEU A 10 1.24 -13.86 36.01
CA LEU A 10 2.68 -13.83 36.30
C LEU A 10 3.26 -15.22 36.13
N THR A 11 4.31 -15.32 35.31
CA THR A 11 5.17 -16.51 35.28
C THR A 11 6.00 -16.59 36.57
N ASP A 12 6.66 -17.71 36.84
CA ASP A 12 7.49 -17.87 38.03
C ASP A 12 8.64 -16.84 38.11
N ALA A 13 9.21 -16.47 36.95
CA ALA A 13 10.21 -15.40 36.87
C ALA A 13 9.61 -14.03 37.22
N ASP A 14 8.39 -13.73 36.73
CA ASP A 14 7.71 -12.46 36.99
C ASP A 14 7.31 -12.31 38.46
N ARG A 15 6.97 -13.41 39.14
CA ARG A 15 6.63 -13.40 40.57
C ARG A 15 7.78 -12.89 41.42
N THR A 16 9.00 -13.33 41.12
CA THR A 16 10.21 -12.91 41.84
C THR A 16 10.46 -11.41 41.67
N PHE A 17 10.34 -10.88 40.44
CA PHE A 17 10.46 -9.44 40.18
C PHE A 17 9.35 -8.64 40.85
N ALA A 18 8.09 -9.09 40.73
CA ALA A 18 6.94 -8.43 41.33
C ALA A 18 7.04 -8.40 42.87
N GLU A 19 7.62 -9.42 43.49
CA GLU A 19 7.86 -9.47 44.94
C GLU A 19 8.91 -8.43 45.37
N VAL A 20 10.03 -8.34 44.65
CA VAL A 20 11.06 -7.32 44.91
C VAL A 20 10.51 -5.90 44.67
N ALA A 21 9.70 -5.70 43.64
CA ALA A 21 9.12 -4.41 43.30
C ALA A 21 7.82 -4.07 44.07
N LYS A 22 7.33 -4.97 44.94
CA LYS A 22 6.00 -4.89 45.57
C LYS A 22 5.77 -3.57 46.29
N GLY A 23 6.75 -3.09 47.07
CA GLY A 23 6.64 -1.82 47.80
C GLY A 23 6.47 -0.61 46.87
N LEU A 24 7.20 -0.59 45.76
CA LEU A 24 7.10 0.47 44.75
C LEU A 24 5.75 0.41 44.01
N LEU A 25 5.34 -0.78 43.58
CA LEU A 25 4.09 -1.00 42.86
C LEU A 25 2.87 -0.66 43.73
N GLU A 26 2.88 -1.03 45.01
CA GLU A 26 1.80 -0.70 45.95
C GLU A 26 1.76 0.81 46.24
N ASN A 27 2.92 1.46 46.42
CA ASN A 27 2.98 2.91 46.56
C ASN A 27 2.42 3.64 45.34
N HIS A 28 2.80 3.17 44.13
CA HIS A 28 2.29 3.69 42.87
C HIS A 28 0.77 3.46 42.75
N ARG A 29 0.28 2.28 43.13
CA ARG A 29 -1.16 1.97 43.15
C ARG A 29 -1.95 2.91 44.06
N GLN A 30 -1.46 3.20 45.27
CA GLN A 30 -2.12 4.13 46.18
C GLN A 30 -2.10 5.58 45.65
N LYS A 31 -1.00 6.00 45.02
CA LYS A 31 -0.93 7.30 44.34
C LYS A 31 -1.93 7.40 43.17
N ASN A 32 -2.00 6.37 42.33
CA ASN A 32 -2.97 6.31 41.23
C ASN A 32 -4.42 6.33 41.72
N ARG A 33 -4.71 5.69 42.86
CA ARG A 33 -6.03 5.77 43.50
C ARG A 33 -6.41 7.21 43.89
N LEU A 34 -5.46 8.00 44.40
CA LEU A 34 -5.69 9.41 44.73
C LEU A 34 -5.86 10.27 43.48
N LEU A 35 -5.21 9.90 42.38
CA LEU A 35 -5.26 10.58 41.09
C LEU A 35 -6.35 10.03 40.15
N VAL A 36 -7.29 9.20 40.63
CA VAL A 36 -8.29 8.52 39.77
C VAL A 36 -9.17 9.48 38.97
N ASN A 37 -9.35 10.71 39.47
CA ASN A 37 -10.11 11.77 38.80
C ASN A 37 -9.23 12.69 37.94
N HIS A 38 -7.92 12.51 37.97
CA HIS A 38 -7.00 13.26 37.12
C HIS A 38 -7.08 12.72 35.70
N ARG A 39 -7.37 13.60 34.75
CA ARG A 39 -7.51 13.28 33.34
C ARG A 39 -6.27 13.72 32.58
N CYS A 40 -5.85 12.94 31.58
CA CYS A 40 -4.85 13.42 30.65
C CYS A 40 -5.39 14.62 29.82
N PRO A 41 -4.52 15.50 29.28
CA PRO A 41 -4.97 16.72 28.59
C PRO A 41 -5.95 16.45 27.44
N ALA A 42 -5.74 15.39 26.66
CA ALA A 42 -6.64 15.00 25.58
C ALA A 42 -8.05 14.64 26.10
N ASP A 43 -8.13 13.82 27.16
CA ASP A 43 -9.40 13.43 27.78
C ASP A 43 -10.11 14.64 28.39
N GLN A 44 -9.37 15.61 28.97
CA GLN A 44 -9.93 16.87 29.47
C GLN A 44 -10.57 17.70 28.35
N ARG A 45 -9.92 17.80 27.18
CA ARG A 45 -10.48 18.51 26.01
C ARG A 45 -11.80 17.88 25.56
N ILE A 46 -11.85 16.55 25.54
CA ILE A 46 -13.04 15.78 25.17
C ILE A 46 -14.17 15.96 26.18
N GLU A 47 -13.90 15.73 27.47
CA GLU A 47 -14.92 15.84 28.53
C GLU A 47 -15.46 17.28 28.63
N ARG A 48 -14.60 18.29 28.54
CA ARG A 48 -15.02 19.70 28.56
C ARG A 48 -15.94 20.04 27.39
N PHE A 49 -15.61 19.55 26.20
CA PHE A 49 -16.47 19.70 25.03
C PHE A 49 -17.84 19.06 25.27
N LEU A 50 -17.89 17.79 25.70
CA LEU A 50 -19.15 17.08 25.93
C LEU A 50 -20.01 17.79 26.99
N GLN A 51 -19.43 18.11 28.14
CA GLN A 51 -20.15 18.72 29.27
C GLN A 51 -20.68 20.12 28.91
N SER A 52 -19.88 20.92 28.20
CA SER A 52 -20.33 22.23 27.72
C SER A 52 -21.38 22.09 26.61
N HIS A 53 -21.21 21.13 25.71
CA HIS A 53 -22.12 20.95 24.58
C HIS A 53 -23.47 20.38 24.99
N PHE A 54 -23.58 19.71 26.14
CA PHE A 54 -24.83 19.11 26.64
C PHE A 54 -25.29 19.69 27.98
N SER A 55 -24.80 20.87 28.39
CA SER A 55 -25.09 21.45 29.72
C SER A 55 -26.59 21.72 29.98
N ASP A 56 -27.37 21.93 28.93
CA ASP A 56 -28.83 22.15 28.95
C ASP A 56 -29.65 20.86 28.79
N VAL A 57 -29.00 19.71 28.64
CA VAL A 57 -29.65 18.40 28.52
C VAL A 57 -29.48 17.63 29.84
N PRO A 58 -30.55 17.06 30.42
CA PRO A 58 -30.43 16.24 31.63
C PRO A 58 -29.37 15.13 31.48
N GLY A 59 -28.46 15.01 32.46
CA GLY A 59 -27.32 14.08 32.43
C GLY A 59 -26.11 14.57 31.60
N GLY A 60 -26.29 15.58 30.76
CA GLY A 60 -25.24 16.08 29.85
C GLY A 60 -24.02 16.71 30.55
N GLY A 61 -24.22 17.33 31.71
CA GLY A 61 -23.13 17.87 32.53
C GLY A 61 -22.24 16.82 33.20
N ASP A 62 -22.65 15.55 33.20
CA ASP A 62 -21.96 14.44 33.86
C ASP A 62 -21.25 13.49 32.88
N LEU A 63 -21.25 13.81 31.58
CA LEU A 63 -20.58 13.02 30.55
C LEU A 63 -19.08 12.95 30.82
N LYS A 64 -18.62 11.75 31.18
CA LYS A 64 -17.21 11.45 31.52
C LYS A 64 -16.75 10.19 30.80
N LEU A 65 -15.52 10.25 30.28
CA LEU A 65 -14.83 9.10 29.69
C LEU A 65 -14.49 8.08 30.80
N PRO A 66 -14.07 6.85 30.46
CA PRO A 66 -13.71 5.87 31.47
C PRO A 66 -12.62 6.39 32.42
N GLY A 67 -12.90 6.36 33.73
CA GLY A 67 -12.01 6.82 34.82
C GLY A 67 -10.62 6.21 34.77
N ARG A 68 -10.60 4.88 34.78
CA ARG A 68 -9.42 4.04 34.89
C ARG A 68 -9.33 3.16 33.65
N THR A 69 -8.30 3.37 32.85
CA THR A 69 -8.01 2.55 31.67
C THR A 69 -6.61 1.97 31.77
N LEU A 70 -6.41 0.78 31.20
CA LEU A 70 -5.09 0.28 30.88
C LEU A 70 -4.59 1.04 29.65
N VAL A 71 -3.76 2.04 29.86
CA VAL A 71 -3.11 2.82 28.80
C VAL A 71 -2.14 1.92 28.05
N LEU A 72 -2.25 1.90 26.72
CA LEU A 72 -1.35 1.21 25.82
C LEU A 72 -0.28 2.19 25.36
N ASP A 73 0.76 2.38 26.16
CA ASP A 73 1.80 3.40 25.96
C ASP A 73 2.93 2.95 25.00
N ARG A 74 2.91 1.68 24.56
CA ARG A 74 3.95 1.10 23.71
C ARG A 74 3.36 0.18 22.65
N PHE A 75 3.95 0.25 21.47
CA PHE A 75 3.62 -0.60 20.33
C PHE A 75 3.69 -2.09 20.70
N GLY A 76 2.63 -2.83 20.41
CA GLY A 76 2.57 -4.30 20.58
C GLY A 76 1.95 -4.78 21.89
N LEU A 77 1.78 -3.91 22.90
CA LEU A 77 1.08 -4.30 24.13
C LEU A 77 -0.37 -4.71 23.86
N ALA A 78 -1.04 -4.04 22.93
CA ALA A 78 -2.41 -4.37 22.53
C ALA A 78 -2.51 -5.79 21.98
N ARG A 79 -1.50 -6.21 21.20
CA ARG A 79 -1.41 -7.54 20.59
C ARG A 79 -1.26 -8.63 21.64
N GLU A 80 -0.31 -8.45 22.56
CA GLU A 80 -0.11 -9.40 23.67
C GLU A 80 -1.38 -9.51 24.53
N LEU A 81 -2.07 -8.40 24.76
CA LEU A 81 -3.32 -8.40 25.54
C LEU A 81 -4.49 -9.11 24.86
N SER A 82 -4.41 -9.35 23.55
CA SER A 82 -5.50 -9.90 22.74
C SER A 82 -5.64 -11.43 22.84
N LEU A 83 -4.69 -12.11 23.48
CA LEU A 83 -4.69 -13.56 23.68
C LEU A 83 -4.28 -13.90 25.13
N PRO A 84 -4.67 -15.06 25.67
CA PRO A 84 -4.24 -15.48 27.01
C PRO A 84 -2.73 -15.78 27.04
N ILE A 85 -2.07 -15.48 28.15
CA ILE A 85 -0.59 -15.53 28.26
C ILE A 85 0.06 -16.87 27.83
N GLU A 86 -0.59 -17.99 28.11
CA GLU A 86 -0.06 -19.36 27.89
C GLU A 86 -0.95 -20.18 26.93
N HIS A 87 -1.81 -19.51 26.16
CA HIS A 87 -2.72 -20.19 25.24
C HIS A 87 -2.77 -19.50 23.88
N ASP A 88 -3.11 -20.30 22.88
CA ASP A 88 -3.15 -19.87 21.48
C ASP A 88 -4.56 -19.48 21.01
N GLU A 89 -5.57 -19.49 21.88
CA GLU A 89 -6.96 -19.19 21.51
C GLU A 89 -7.73 -18.44 22.59
N PHE A 90 -8.64 -17.57 22.16
CA PHE A 90 -9.61 -16.87 23.00
C PHE A 90 -10.95 -16.74 22.29
N PHE A 91 -12.04 -16.98 23.03
CA PHE A 91 -13.40 -16.98 22.50
C PHE A 91 -14.31 -16.09 23.33
N SER A 92 -15.15 -15.33 22.63
CA SER A 92 -16.28 -14.58 23.18
C SER A 92 -17.40 -14.51 22.13
N ASP A 93 -18.56 -14.01 22.52
CA ASP A 93 -19.68 -13.74 21.60
C ASP A 93 -19.33 -12.75 20.48
N LEU A 94 -18.27 -11.94 20.67
CA LEU A 94 -17.90 -10.86 19.77
C LEU A 94 -16.67 -11.17 18.92
N VAL A 95 -15.75 -12.01 19.38
CA VAL A 95 -14.52 -12.30 18.66
C VAL A 95 -13.96 -13.66 19.04
N GLN A 96 -13.45 -14.35 18.02
CA GLN A 96 -12.60 -15.54 18.16
C GLN A 96 -11.18 -15.15 17.73
N SER A 97 -10.21 -15.32 18.62
CA SER A 97 -8.82 -14.90 18.40
C SER A 97 -7.90 -16.09 18.50
N TYR A 98 -6.88 -16.14 17.63
CA TYR A 98 -5.91 -17.22 17.58
C TYR A 98 -4.49 -16.68 17.42
N ARG A 99 -3.54 -17.29 18.14
CA ARG A 99 -2.12 -17.20 17.82
C ARG A 99 -1.85 -18.11 16.63
N VAL A 100 -1.34 -17.55 15.54
CA VAL A 100 -1.05 -18.31 14.32
C VAL A 100 0.43 -18.17 13.97
N LYS A 101 0.99 -19.15 13.27
CA LYS A 101 2.41 -19.17 12.86
C LYS A 101 2.86 -17.85 12.22
N ASN A 102 2.00 -17.28 11.38
CA ASN A 102 2.24 -16.05 10.65
C ASN A 102 1.78 -14.76 11.37
N GLY A 103 1.35 -14.81 12.64
CA GLY A 103 0.95 -13.63 13.41
C GLY A 103 -0.24 -13.86 14.33
N VAL A 104 -1.28 -13.02 14.20
CA VAL A 104 -2.52 -13.12 14.98
C VAL A 104 -3.72 -13.16 14.04
N LEU A 105 -4.70 -14.00 14.34
CA LEU A 105 -5.96 -14.08 13.62
C LEU A 105 -7.10 -13.64 14.55
N HIS A 106 -7.93 -12.70 14.08
CA HIS A 106 -9.13 -12.28 14.77
C HIS A 106 -10.36 -12.38 13.86
N ASN A 107 -11.31 -13.21 14.26
CA ASN A 107 -12.58 -13.43 13.59
C ASN A 107 -13.71 -12.79 14.42
N PRO A 108 -14.09 -11.52 14.15
CA PRO A 108 -15.17 -10.85 14.87
C PRO A 108 -16.54 -11.45 14.53
N LYS A 109 -17.56 -11.14 15.33
CA LYS A 109 -18.93 -11.63 15.14
C LYS A 109 -19.45 -11.34 13.73
N HIS A 110 -19.31 -10.10 13.28
CA HIS A 110 -19.65 -9.70 11.91
C HIS A 110 -18.38 -9.71 11.04
N ASP A 111 -18.45 -10.41 9.90
CA ASP A 111 -17.30 -10.55 9.00
C ASP A 111 -17.08 -9.32 8.09
N ARG A 112 -18.03 -8.37 8.05
CA ARG A 112 -17.99 -7.21 7.15
C ARG A 112 -18.72 -6.00 7.73
N ARG A 113 -18.43 -4.84 7.15
CA ARG A 113 -19.10 -3.57 7.47
C ARG A 113 -20.42 -3.42 6.71
N THR A 114 -21.44 -2.89 7.38
CA THR A 114 -22.69 -2.41 6.76
C THR A 114 -22.64 -0.88 6.59
N THR A 115 -23.10 -0.37 5.45
CA THR A 115 -23.09 1.07 5.12
C THR A 115 -24.47 1.71 5.13
N VAL A 116 -25.52 0.94 4.84
CA VAL A 116 -26.90 1.46 4.77
C VAL A 116 -27.39 1.72 6.19
N GLY A 117 -27.80 2.96 6.48
CA GLY A 117 -28.38 3.33 7.76
C GLY A 117 -27.43 3.30 8.96
N THR A 118 -26.11 3.18 8.76
CA THR A 118 -25.16 2.97 9.87
C THR A 118 -24.46 4.23 10.38
N PHE A 119 -24.61 5.38 9.71
CA PHE A 119 -23.97 6.63 10.11
C PHE A 119 -25.00 7.61 10.68
N HIS A 120 -24.96 7.77 12.00
CA HIS A 120 -25.79 8.66 12.78
C HIS A 120 -25.00 9.89 13.25
N VAL A 121 -25.64 11.05 13.28
CA VAL A 121 -25.02 12.32 13.65
C VAL A 121 -25.90 13.05 14.65
N THR A 122 -25.32 13.46 15.77
CA THR A 122 -26.04 14.17 16.84
C THR A 122 -26.35 15.60 16.44
N GLU A 123 -27.58 16.04 16.75
CA GLU A 123 -28.05 17.42 16.60
C GLU A 123 -27.32 18.40 17.53
N GLY A 124 -27.52 19.70 17.31
CA GLY A 124 -26.92 20.78 18.11
C GLY A 124 -25.52 21.21 17.68
N GLY A 125 -24.85 20.44 16.83
CA GLY A 125 -23.53 20.78 16.27
C GLY A 125 -23.56 21.32 14.84
N LEU A 126 -22.52 21.02 14.07
CA LEU A 126 -22.46 21.39 12.65
C LEU A 126 -23.63 20.78 11.85
N PRO A 127 -24.05 21.40 10.73
CA PRO A 127 -25.16 20.90 9.91
C PRO A 127 -25.05 19.41 9.57
N ILE A 128 -26.17 18.70 9.65
CA ILE A 128 -26.24 17.26 9.39
C ILE A 128 -26.54 17.04 7.91
N ALA A 129 -25.68 16.30 7.22
CA ALA A 129 -25.89 15.95 5.81
C ALA A 129 -27.19 15.15 5.62
N GLY A 130 -27.89 15.40 4.51
CA GLY A 130 -29.24 14.85 4.27
C GLY A 130 -29.31 13.32 4.22
N ASP A 131 -28.19 12.66 3.90
CA ASP A 131 -28.04 11.21 3.80
C ASP A 131 -27.70 10.52 5.15
N LYS A 132 -27.49 11.31 6.23
CA LYS A 132 -27.21 10.79 7.57
C LYS A 132 -28.47 10.81 8.42
N ARG A 133 -28.52 9.93 9.43
CA ARG A 133 -29.61 9.95 10.42
C ARG A 133 -29.33 10.99 11.50
N ALA A 134 -30.29 11.89 11.73
CA ALA A 134 -30.20 12.94 12.74
C ALA A 134 -30.64 12.41 14.11
N VAL A 135 -29.76 12.47 15.10
CA VAL A 135 -30.00 11.93 16.44
C VAL A 135 -30.27 13.07 17.43
N PRO A 136 -31.39 13.04 18.18
CA PRO A 136 -31.66 14.02 19.23
C PRO A 136 -30.55 14.07 20.28
N ARG A 137 -30.26 15.26 20.81
CA ARG A 137 -29.20 15.46 21.82
C ARG A 137 -29.39 14.59 23.07
N ALA A 138 -30.63 14.47 23.56
CA ALA A 138 -30.96 13.63 24.71
C ALA A 138 -30.68 12.13 24.45
N THR A 139 -30.90 11.66 23.22
CA THR A 139 -30.58 10.28 22.84
C THR A 139 -29.08 10.03 22.84
N PHE A 140 -28.27 10.98 22.39
CA PHE A 140 -26.81 10.85 22.48
C PHE A 140 -26.32 10.76 23.92
N VAL A 141 -26.85 11.58 24.84
CA VAL A 141 -26.49 11.54 26.28
C VAL A 141 -26.74 10.14 26.84
N LYS A 142 -27.95 9.60 26.66
CA LYS A 142 -28.29 8.25 27.13
C LYS A 142 -27.45 7.15 26.48
N MET A 143 -27.13 7.28 25.19
CA MET A 143 -26.25 6.36 24.48
C MET A 143 -24.83 6.40 25.02
N PHE A 144 -24.31 7.59 25.33
CA PHE A 144 -22.99 7.76 25.91
C PHE A 144 -22.92 7.16 27.31
N GLU A 145 -23.90 7.44 28.18
CA GLU A 145 -24.02 6.83 29.51
C GLU A 145 -24.01 5.30 29.41
N SER A 146 -24.81 4.75 28.50
CA SER A 146 -24.86 3.30 28.25
C SER A 146 -23.53 2.77 27.71
N ALA A 147 -22.82 3.53 26.86
CA ALA A 147 -21.52 3.14 26.32
C ALA A 147 -20.45 3.05 27.41
N MET A 148 -20.53 3.89 28.45
CA MET A 148 -19.61 3.89 29.59
C MET A 148 -19.87 2.75 30.58
N ALA A 149 -20.99 2.04 30.46
CA ALA A 149 -21.39 0.92 31.32
C ALA A 149 -21.48 -0.42 30.55
N PRO A 150 -20.39 -0.91 29.94
CA PRO A 150 -20.39 -2.22 29.28
C PRO A 150 -20.58 -3.35 30.29
N PRO A 151 -21.23 -4.45 29.89
CA PRO A 151 -21.39 -5.63 30.74
C PRO A 151 -20.02 -6.26 31.09
N ASP A 152 -19.97 -7.04 32.17
CA ASP A 152 -18.72 -7.53 32.75
C ASP A 152 -17.91 -8.45 31.83
N ASP A 153 -18.60 -9.26 31.04
CA ASP A 153 -18.02 -10.13 30.00
C ASP A 153 -17.31 -9.35 28.90
N LEU A 154 -17.82 -8.15 28.56
CA LEU A 154 -17.22 -7.27 27.55
C LEU A 154 -15.94 -6.58 28.06
N LYS A 155 -15.80 -6.44 29.38
CA LYS A 155 -14.64 -5.81 30.02
C LYS A 155 -13.47 -6.77 30.27
N LEU A 156 -13.66 -8.08 30.12
CA LEU A 156 -12.65 -9.10 30.39
C LEU A 156 -11.41 -8.94 29.49
N PHE A 157 -10.21 -8.86 30.07
CA PHE A 157 -8.97 -8.88 29.28
C PHE A 157 -8.62 -10.32 28.87
N PRO A 158 -8.45 -10.62 27.56
CA PRO A 158 -8.09 -11.96 27.09
C PRO A 158 -6.82 -12.51 27.75
N PHE A 159 -5.80 -11.66 27.95
CA PHE A 159 -4.52 -12.01 28.59
C PHE A 159 -4.65 -12.79 29.91
N THR A 160 -5.58 -12.35 30.76
CA THR A 160 -5.81 -12.93 32.09
C THR A 160 -7.03 -13.84 32.15
N SER A 161 -7.70 -14.10 31.02
CA SER A 161 -9.00 -14.80 30.99
C SER A 161 -8.98 -16.23 31.54
N ARG A 162 -7.80 -16.85 31.65
CA ARG A 162 -7.59 -18.19 32.20
C ARG A 162 -7.08 -18.21 33.63
N GLN A 163 -6.93 -17.05 34.25
CA GLN A 163 -6.53 -16.92 35.66
C GLN A 163 -7.75 -17.08 36.57
N GLU A 164 -7.52 -17.46 37.82
CA GLU A 164 -8.58 -17.57 38.84
C GLU A 164 -9.27 -16.22 39.08
N GLU A 165 -8.49 -15.14 39.12
CA GLU A 165 -8.98 -13.76 39.19
C GLU A 165 -8.60 -13.01 37.90
N PRO A 166 -9.46 -13.02 36.86
CA PRO A 166 -9.16 -12.33 35.63
C PRO A 166 -9.29 -10.81 35.75
N ALA A 167 -8.44 -10.07 35.04
CA ALA A 167 -8.56 -8.62 34.93
C ALA A 167 -9.75 -8.23 34.05
N SER A 168 -10.51 -7.23 34.49
CA SER A 168 -11.67 -6.69 33.77
C SER A 168 -11.65 -5.16 33.81
N GLY A 169 -11.72 -4.50 32.65
CA GLY A 169 -11.72 -3.05 32.55
C GLY A 169 -11.74 -2.51 31.13
N TRP A 170 -11.23 -1.29 30.99
CA TRP A 170 -11.08 -0.57 29.73
C TRP A 170 -9.61 -0.49 29.34
N ALA A 171 -9.30 -0.59 28.06
CA ALA A 171 -8.02 -0.17 27.49
C ALA A 171 -8.16 1.15 26.74
N SER A 172 -7.08 1.93 26.67
CA SER A 172 -7.05 3.14 25.86
C SER A 172 -5.74 3.33 25.10
N LEU A 173 -5.83 4.02 23.96
CA LEU A 173 -4.70 4.30 23.06
C LEU A 173 -4.74 5.76 22.61
N LEU A 174 -3.58 6.40 22.52
CA LEU A 174 -3.41 7.70 21.88
C LEU A 174 -2.84 7.51 20.48
N LEU A 175 -3.50 8.10 19.48
CA LEU A 175 -3.04 8.17 18.09
C LEU A 175 -2.74 9.63 17.72
N ARG A 176 -1.80 9.85 16.80
CA ARG A 176 -1.51 11.14 16.18
C ARG A 176 -1.55 11.05 14.64
N PRO A 177 -2.72 10.79 14.01
CA PRO A 177 -2.79 10.63 12.56
C PRO A 177 -2.50 11.94 11.82
N ILE A 178 -1.84 11.84 10.66
CA ILE A 178 -1.50 12.98 9.78
C ILE A 178 -2.77 13.54 9.15
N VAL A 179 -2.85 14.87 9.13
CA VAL A 179 -3.94 15.65 8.51
C VAL A 179 -3.41 16.54 7.39
N CYS A 180 -2.23 17.15 7.57
CA CYS A 180 -1.57 17.96 6.55
C CYS A 180 -0.13 17.47 6.38
N PRO A 181 0.31 17.07 5.18
CA PRO A 181 1.70 16.67 4.94
C PRO A 181 2.66 17.85 5.08
N GLU A 182 3.93 17.54 5.34
CA GLU A 182 5.00 18.53 5.23
C GLU A 182 5.20 18.95 3.77
N VAL A 183 5.38 20.25 3.55
CA VAL A 183 5.99 20.80 2.34
C VAL A 183 7.16 21.66 2.78
N LYS A 184 8.38 21.18 2.50
CA LYS A 184 9.63 21.82 2.92
C LYS A 184 9.66 23.29 2.52
N GLY A 185 9.96 24.15 3.49
CA GLY A 185 10.00 25.61 3.31
C GLY A 185 8.63 26.31 3.30
N VAL A 186 7.51 25.56 3.36
CA VAL A 186 6.15 26.11 3.30
C VAL A 186 5.34 25.80 4.56
N THR A 187 5.18 24.51 4.91
CA THR A 187 4.44 24.09 6.12
C THR A 187 5.04 22.83 6.72
N PRO A 188 5.17 22.74 8.06
CA PRO A 188 5.48 21.47 8.71
C PRO A 188 4.30 20.50 8.59
N GLU A 189 4.57 19.21 8.81
CA GLU A 189 3.53 18.21 8.97
C GLU A 189 2.61 18.57 10.14
N LYS A 190 1.29 18.42 9.96
CA LYS A 190 0.29 18.60 11.02
C LYS A 190 -0.50 17.32 11.25
N ARG A 191 -0.70 17.00 12.51
CA ARG A 191 -1.44 15.83 13.01
C ARG A 191 -2.59 16.29 13.91
N MET A 192 -3.67 15.54 13.95
CA MET A 192 -4.63 15.64 15.06
C MET A 192 -4.25 14.65 16.17
N GLU A 193 -4.91 14.70 17.32
CA GLU A 193 -4.84 13.66 18.33
C GLU A 193 -6.17 12.88 18.41
N VAL A 194 -6.12 11.57 18.60
CA VAL A 194 -7.31 10.72 18.75
C VAL A 194 -7.15 9.80 19.95
N ARG A 195 -8.12 9.83 20.86
CA ARG A 195 -8.23 8.92 22.00
C ARG A 195 -9.16 7.76 21.67
N PHE A 196 -8.63 6.54 21.67
CA PHE A 196 -9.37 5.34 21.36
C PHE A 196 -9.64 4.56 22.65
N PHE A 197 -10.89 4.19 22.90
CA PHE A 197 -11.33 3.46 24.09
C PHE A 197 -12.04 2.17 23.69
N ALA A 198 -11.62 1.07 24.30
CA ALA A 198 -12.21 -0.24 24.09
C ALA A 198 -12.34 -1.00 25.42
N PRO A 199 -13.47 -1.68 25.67
CA PRO A 199 -13.54 -2.70 26.72
C PRO A 199 -12.48 -3.79 26.51
N GLY A 200 -12.04 -4.45 27.59
CA GLY A 200 -10.92 -5.40 27.56
C GLY A 200 -11.02 -6.49 26.48
N THR A 201 -12.22 -7.02 26.24
CA THR A 201 -12.46 -8.09 25.24
C THR A 201 -12.16 -7.64 23.81
N LEU A 202 -12.16 -6.32 23.56
CA LEU A 202 -11.97 -5.70 22.25
C LEU A 202 -10.59 -5.05 22.09
N VAL A 203 -9.60 -5.43 22.91
CA VAL A 203 -8.24 -4.88 22.80
C VAL A 203 -7.55 -5.18 21.46
N SER A 204 -7.99 -6.21 20.73
CA SER A 204 -7.56 -6.48 19.35
C SER A 204 -7.92 -5.35 18.37
N ASN A 205 -8.98 -4.59 18.64
CA ASN A 205 -9.30 -3.39 17.86
C ASN A 205 -8.28 -2.28 18.09
N LEU A 206 -7.66 -2.22 19.28
CA LEU A 206 -6.58 -1.27 19.57
C LEU A 206 -5.27 -1.68 18.90
N ASP A 207 -4.92 -2.98 18.89
CA ASP A 207 -3.80 -3.51 18.07
C ASP A 207 -3.99 -3.15 16.59
N PHE A 208 -5.22 -3.33 16.09
CA PHE A 208 -5.55 -3.00 14.72
C PHE A 208 -5.27 -1.54 14.36
N VAL A 209 -5.78 -0.57 15.12
CA VAL A 209 -5.58 0.86 14.80
C VAL A 209 -4.16 1.33 15.14
N GLU A 210 -3.53 0.77 16.18
CA GLU A 210 -2.11 1.00 16.50
C GLU A 210 -1.21 0.55 15.34
N SER A 211 -1.49 -0.63 14.77
CA SER A 211 -0.76 -1.18 13.62
C SER A 211 -0.89 -0.33 12.35
N ILE A 212 -1.96 0.46 12.21
CA ILE A 212 -2.20 1.32 11.04
C ILE A 212 -1.65 2.73 11.28
N PHE A 213 -1.89 3.34 12.44
CA PHE A 213 -1.65 4.77 12.68
C PHE A 213 -0.51 5.06 13.67
N GLY A 214 0.11 4.02 14.23
CA GLY A 214 1.18 4.11 15.22
C GLY A 214 0.67 4.26 16.65
N ASN A 215 1.59 4.28 17.61
CA ASN A 215 1.33 4.53 19.03
C ASN A 215 1.96 5.87 19.43
N ALA A 216 1.17 6.79 19.98
CA ALA A 216 1.65 8.12 20.39
C ALA A 216 2.05 8.21 21.87
N GLY A 217 2.24 7.06 22.54
CA GLY A 217 2.71 6.96 23.91
C GLY A 217 1.64 7.17 24.97
N ASP A 218 2.10 7.33 26.21
CA ASP A 218 1.26 7.62 27.36
C ASP A 218 0.73 9.08 27.29
N PRO A 219 -0.59 9.31 27.21
CA PRO A 219 -1.17 10.64 27.13
C PRO A 219 -1.00 11.48 28.41
N TYR A 220 -0.62 10.87 29.55
CA TYR A 220 -0.34 11.61 30.78
C TYR A 220 1.05 12.27 30.79
N VAL A 221 1.94 11.90 29.87
CA VAL A 221 3.27 12.49 29.78
C VAL A 221 3.20 13.77 28.93
N PRO A 222 3.71 14.91 29.42
CA PRO A 222 3.63 16.19 28.70
C PRO A 222 4.18 16.18 27.26
N VAL A 223 5.21 15.38 26.99
CA VAL A 223 5.79 15.25 25.64
C VAL A 223 4.78 14.72 24.60
N ASN A 224 3.73 14.03 25.06
CA ASN A 224 2.67 13.48 24.21
C ASN A 224 1.41 14.37 24.19
N ASP A 225 1.37 15.48 24.94
CA ASP A 225 0.26 16.44 24.89
C ASP A 225 0.34 17.27 23.61
N ALA A 226 -0.61 17.06 22.69
CA ALA A 226 -0.68 17.81 21.44
C ALA A 226 -0.81 19.34 21.65
N GLY A 227 -1.38 19.76 22.78
CA GLY A 227 -1.53 21.17 23.13
C GLY A 227 -0.21 21.90 23.37
N LEU A 228 0.88 21.17 23.66
CA LEU A 228 2.21 21.75 23.84
C LEU A 228 3.01 21.79 22.52
N ASP A 229 2.61 21.01 21.53
CA ASP A 229 3.22 20.95 20.19
C ASP A 229 2.33 21.64 19.14
N VAL A 230 2.12 22.94 19.33
CA VAL A 230 1.30 23.79 18.44
C VAL A 230 1.80 23.79 16.99
N MET A 231 3.08 23.49 16.78
CA MET A 231 3.70 23.48 15.46
C MET A 231 3.33 22.25 14.64
N HIS A 232 2.98 21.12 15.26
CA HIS A 232 2.58 19.91 14.53
C HIS A 232 1.19 19.38 14.94
N TRP A 233 0.44 20.13 15.74
CA TRP A 233 -0.97 19.87 16.02
C TRP A 233 -1.89 20.72 15.12
N THR A 234 -3.00 20.16 14.67
CA THR A 234 -4.06 20.88 13.94
C THR A 234 -4.99 21.68 14.83
N GLY A 235 -4.91 21.52 16.16
CA GLY A 235 -5.86 22.10 17.11
C GLY A 235 -7.10 21.23 17.34
N HIS A 236 -7.17 20.03 16.74
CA HIS A 236 -8.34 19.16 16.79
C HIS A 236 -8.10 17.88 17.61
N THR A 237 -9.12 17.48 18.36
CA THR A 237 -9.09 16.28 19.23
C THR A 237 -10.25 15.35 18.87
N GLY A 238 -9.94 14.07 18.74
CA GLY A 238 -10.92 13.02 18.45
C GLY A 238 -11.07 12.01 19.59
N ALA A 239 -12.25 11.41 19.70
CA ALA A 239 -12.50 10.26 20.57
C ALA A 239 -13.27 9.17 19.83
N VAL A 240 -12.86 7.91 20.00
CA VAL A 240 -13.58 6.74 19.48
C VAL A 240 -13.82 5.76 20.61
N ILE A 241 -15.07 5.32 20.78
CA ILE A 241 -15.49 4.46 21.88
C ILE A 241 -16.21 3.24 21.30
N LEU A 242 -15.65 2.05 21.54
CA LEU A 242 -16.29 0.79 21.13
C LEU A 242 -17.32 0.35 22.16
N ALA A 243 -18.56 0.17 21.74
CA ALA A 243 -19.69 -0.17 22.59
C ALA A 243 -20.71 -1.05 21.83
N PRO A 244 -20.34 -2.27 21.40
CA PRO A 244 -21.23 -3.14 20.62
C PRO A 244 -22.50 -3.56 21.36
N HIS A 245 -22.54 -3.42 22.69
CA HIS A 245 -23.73 -3.69 23.50
C HIS A 245 -24.87 -2.68 23.28
N LEU A 246 -24.60 -1.52 22.69
CA LEU A 246 -25.63 -0.50 22.39
C LEU A 246 -26.70 -0.98 21.40
N THR A 247 -26.44 -2.03 20.61
CA THR A 247 -27.43 -2.62 19.70
C THR A 247 -28.58 -3.31 20.43
N LYS A 248 -28.46 -3.53 21.74
CA LYS A 248 -29.50 -4.15 22.57
C LYS A 248 -30.48 -3.15 23.20
N LEU A 249 -30.23 -1.85 23.07
CA LEU A 249 -31.08 -0.82 23.67
C LEU A 249 -32.33 -0.59 22.82
N THR A 250 -33.47 -0.37 23.46
CA THR A 250 -34.69 0.03 22.76
C THR A 250 -34.68 1.51 22.41
N LYS A 251 -35.40 1.88 21.35
CA LYS A 251 -35.61 3.28 20.96
C LYS A 251 -36.25 4.09 22.09
N LYS A 252 -37.17 3.47 22.85
CA LYS A 252 -37.84 4.09 24.00
C LYS A 252 -36.86 4.36 25.15
N GLU A 253 -36.02 3.40 25.52
CA GLU A 253 -35.01 3.55 26.59
C GLU A 253 -34.09 4.74 26.32
N VAL A 254 -33.65 4.90 25.07
CA VAL A 254 -32.78 6.01 24.63
C VAL A 254 -33.54 7.31 24.34
N GLY A 255 -34.81 7.40 24.74
CA GLY A 255 -35.59 8.64 24.75
C GLY A 255 -36.07 9.12 23.39
N LEU A 256 -36.19 8.23 22.40
CA LEU A 256 -36.84 8.59 21.14
C LEU A 256 -38.36 8.72 21.32
N PRO A 257 -39.04 9.59 20.53
CA PRO A 257 -40.48 9.77 20.61
C PRO A 257 -41.24 8.57 20.05
N HIS A 258 -42.51 8.43 20.47
CA HIS A 258 -43.47 7.58 19.78
C HIS A 258 -43.70 8.10 18.34
N TRP A 259 -44.05 7.22 17.41
CA TRP A 259 -44.21 7.53 15.99
C TRP A 259 -45.15 8.72 15.73
N ASP A 260 -46.26 8.79 16.46
CA ASP A 260 -47.28 9.84 16.30
C ASP A 260 -46.80 11.22 16.79
N ASP A 261 -45.80 11.26 17.67
CA ASP A 261 -45.18 12.49 18.18
C ASP A 261 -43.89 12.85 17.42
N ALA A 262 -43.48 12.02 16.45
CA ALA A 262 -42.25 12.18 15.71
C ALA A 262 -42.43 13.09 14.49
N THR A 263 -41.43 13.95 14.25
CA THR A 263 -41.35 14.72 13.01
C THR A 263 -41.18 13.81 11.80
N GLU A 264 -41.53 14.30 10.60
CA GLU A 264 -41.29 13.57 9.34
C GLU A 264 -39.82 13.12 9.18
N ARG A 265 -38.89 13.98 9.63
CA ARG A 265 -37.46 13.69 9.62
C ARG A 265 -37.12 12.52 10.54
N GLN A 266 -37.65 12.50 11.76
CA GLN A 266 -37.43 11.41 12.71
C GLN A 266 -38.03 10.10 12.20
N GLN A 267 -39.23 10.14 11.61
CA GLN A 267 -39.85 8.96 11.00
C GLN A 267 -38.99 8.40 9.86
N ARG A 268 -38.52 9.25 8.96
CA ARG A 268 -37.66 8.88 7.83
C ARG A 268 -36.32 8.30 8.28
N ASP A 269 -35.73 8.88 9.32
CA ASP A 269 -34.43 8.47 9.86
C ASP A 269 -34.53 7.29 10.84
N SER A 270 -35.74 6.76 11.07
CA SER A 270 -36.02 5.69 12.05
C SER A 270 -35.67 6.08 13.49
N MET A 271 -35.82 7.36 13.82
CA MET A 271 -35.58 7.99 15.13
C MET A 271 -36.88 8.17 15.93
N CYS A 272 -37.71 7.14 15.90
CA CYS A 272 -38.97 7.03 16.64
C CYS A 272 -39.40 5.55 16.70
N TRP A 273 -40.32 5.22 17.60
CA TRP A 273 -40.81 3.85 17.79
C TRP A 273 -42.34 3.77 17.68
N LYS A 274 -42.86 2.64 17.19
CA LYS A 274 -44.29 2.30 17.20
C LYS A 274 -44.62 1.33 18.34
N THR A 275 -43.70 0.40 18.63
CA THR A 275 -43.81 -0.49 19.79
C THR A 275 -42.62 -0.30 20.72
N GLU A 276 -42.84 -0.52 22.03
CA GLU A 276 -41.84 -0.19 23.06
C GLU A 276 -40.58 -1.07 23.00
N ASP A 277 -40.68 -2.25 22.40
CA ASP A 277 -39.63 -3.25 22.26
C ASP A 277 -38.73 -3.04 21.03
N GLU A 278 -39.02 -2.04 20.19
CA GLU A 278 -38.19 -1.74 19.02
C GLU A 278 -36.76 -1.37 19.42
N LEU A 279 -35.80 -2.18 18.98
CA LEU A 279 -34.38 -1.91 19.16
C LEU A 279 -33.94 -0.68 18.37
N TYR A 280 -33.02 0.09 18.96
CA TYR A 280 -32.39 1.19 18.25
C TYR A 280 -31.65 0.66 17.02
N ASN A 281 -31.86 1.32 15.87
CA ASN A 281 -31.37 0.86 14.57
C ASN A 281 -31.70 -0.59 14.25
N ASP A 282 -32.86 -1.08 14.73
CA ASP A 282 -33.35 -2.44 14.49
C ASP A 282 -32.36 -3.52 14.97
N GLY A 283 -31.55 -3.20 15.99
CA GLY A 283 -30.50 -4.08 16.52
C GLY A 283 -29.25 -4.20 15.64
N MET A 284 -29.17 -3.41 14.57
CA MET A 284 -28.05 -3.44 13.62
C MET A 284 -26.90 -2.54 14.04
N ALA A 285 -25.70 -2.85 13.56
CA ALA A 285 -24.49 -2.05 13.78
C ALA A 285 -24.66 -0.59 13.30
N PHE A 286 -24.21 0.36 14.11
CA PHE A 286 -24.15 1.78 13.77
C PHE A 286 -22.93 2.47 14.38
N LYS A 287 -22.66 3.68 13.88
CA LYS A 287 -21.82 4.66 14.57
C LYS A 287 -22.60 5.94 14.80
N MET A 288 -22.35 6.60 15.92
CA MET A 288 -23.01 7.83 16.33
C MET A 288 -21.96 8.89 16.66
N THR A 289 -21.95 9.99 15.88
CA THR A 289 -20.93 11.04 15.97
C THR A 289 -21.51 12.35 16.50
N CYS A 290 -20.86 12.94 17.50
CA CYS A 290 -21.09 14.29 17.99
C CYS A 290 -19.86 15.17 17.67
N ARG A 291 -20.10 16.34 17.07
CA ARG A 291 -19.05 17.29 16.63
C ARG A 291 -19.62 18.69 16.41
N THR A 292 -18.82 19.71 16.72
CA THR A 292 -19.11 21.14 16.46
C THR A 292 -17.94 21.79 15.71
N ASP A 293 -17.96 23.10 15.56
CA ASP A 293 -16.82 23.94 15.14
C ASP A 293 -15.76 24.16 16.23
N ALA A 294 -15.99 23.67 17.46
CA ALA A 294 -15.02 23.74 18.57
C ALA A 294 -13.79 22.83 18.39
N GLY A 295 -13.74 22.04 17.31
CA GLY A 295 -12.60 21.21 16.97
C GLY A 295 -12.51 19.86 17.69
N VAL A 296 -13.60 19.41 18.34
CA VAL A 296 -13.69 18.11 19.00
C VAL A 296 -14.75 17.23 18.36
N ILE A 297 -14.38 15.98 18.06
CA ILE A 297 -15.26 14.96 17.49
C ILE A 297 -15.27 13.69 18.36
N VAL A 298 -16.45 13.23 18.75
CA VAL A 298 -16.65 12.02 19.58
C VAL A 298 -17.54 11.05 18.83
N THR A 299 -17.09 9.81 18.67
CA THR A 299 -17.87 8.76 17.99
C THR A 299 -18.02 7.51 18.85
N LEU A 300 -19.25 7.04 19.00
CA LEU A 300 -19.60 5.73 19.55
C LEU A 300 -19.73 4.73 18.38
N ILE A 301 -19.14 3.54 18.50
CA ILE A 301 -19.27 2.47 17.50
C ILE A 301 -19.94 1.26 18.15
N ALA A 302 -21.14 0.92 17.68
CA ALA A 302 -21.95 -0.20 18.14
C ALA A 302 -21.66 -1.49 17.34
N ASP A 303 -20.37 -1.80 17.15
CA ASP A 303 -19.86 -3.01 16.49
C ASP A 303 -18.37 -3.16 16.79
N ASN A 304 -17.80 -4.36 16.57
CA ASN A 304 -16.37 -4.60 16.76
C ASN A 304 -15.63 -5.01 15.47
N TYR A 305 -16.26 -5.01 14.30
CA TYR A 305 -15.54 -5.25 13.05
C TYR A 305 -14.50 -4.14 12.80
N PHE A 306 -13.24 -4.55 12.61
CA PHE A 306 -12.07 -3.67 12.49
C PHE A 306 -12.22 -2.56 11.44
N GLY A 307 -12.95 -2.82 10.35
CA GLY A 307 -13.19 -1.84 9.30
C GLY A 307 -13.90 -0.56 9.77
N TYR A 308 -14.74 -0.63 10.81
CA TYR A 308 -15.34 0.56 11.41
C TYR A 308 -14.28 1.43 12.11
N CYS A 309 -13.34 0.81 12.82
CA CYS A 309 -12.26 1.51 13.53
C CYS A 309 -11.36 2.29 12.57
N LYS A 310 -10.87 1.64 11.50
CA LYS A 310 -10.06 2.30 10.46
C LYS A 310 -10.81 3.47 9.81
N LYS A 311 -12.08 3.26 9.42
CA LYS A 311 -12.87 4.29 8.74
C LYS A 311 -13.34 5.41 9.67
N GLU A 312 -13.35 5.19 10.99
CA GLU A 312 -13.62 6.26 11.94
C GLU A 312 -12.41 7.17 12.11
N VAL A 313 -11.18 6.64 12.18
CA VAL A 313 -9.97 7.48 12.14
C VAL A 313 -9.96 8.31 10.84
N LYS A 314 -10.29 7.72 9.69
CA LYS A 314 -10.50 8.46 8.43
C LYS A 314 -11.49 9.62 8.56
N THR A 315 -12.65 9.36 9.18
CA THR A 315 -13.71 10.36 9.38
C THR A 315 -13.21 11.52 10.24
N GLN A 316 -12.42 11.23 11.29
CA GLN A 316 -11.88 12.24 12.18
C GLN A 316 -10.75 13.05 11.53
N ILE A 317 -9.88 12.43 10.71
CA ILE A 317 -8.90 13.14 9.87
C ILE A 317 -9.63 14.09 8.92
N SER A 318 -10.68 13.63 8.23
CA SER A 318 -11.50 14.46 7.34
C SER A 318 -12.14 15.65 8.05
N TYR A 319 -12.70 15.44 9.24
CA TYR A 319 -13.21 16.52 10.09
C TYR A 319 -12.11 17.53 10.45
N SER A 320 -10.93 17.07 10.88
CA SER A 320 -9.80 17.95 11.19
C SER A 320 -9.32 18.72 9.96
N ALA A 321 -9.25 18.09 8.78
CA ALA A 321 -8.83 18.75 7.54
C ALA A 321 -9.82 19.86 7.15
N ASN A 322 -11.12 19.60 7.27
CA ASN A 322 -12.16 20.58 6.96
C ASN A 322 -12.11 21.83 7.85
N LEU A 323 -11.83 21.67 9.15
CA LEU A 323 -11.72 22.80 10.08
C LEU A 323 -10.36 23.49 10.04
N PHE A 324 -9.28 22.75 9.76
CA PHE A 324 -7.93 23.31 9.66
C PHE A 324 -7.78 24.22 8.43
N GLY A 325 -8.39 23.84 7.30
CA GLY A 325 -8.29 24.56 6.05
C GLY A 325 -7.01 24.25 5.27
N ASN A 326 -7.09 24.39 3.94
CA ASN A 326 -6.02 24.10 2.98
C ASN A 326 -5.42 22.67 3.04
N ALA A 327 -6.02 21.77 3.80
CA ALA A 327 -5.70 20.35 3.85
C ALA A 327 -6.92 19.53 3.40
N GLU A 328 -6.68 18.39 2.76
CA GLU A 328 -7.72 17.47 2.32
C GLU A 328 -7.45 16.06 2.85
N GLU A 329 -8.51 15.38 3.27
CA GLU A 329 -8.51 13.94 3.50
C GLU A 329 -9.14 13.28 2.28
N GLU A 330 -8.44 12.31 1.69
CA GLU A 330 -8.87 11.73 0.42
C GLU A 330 -8.97 10.21 0.49
N HIS A 331 -10.02 9.67 -0.14
CA HIS A 331 -10.12 8.26 -0.45
C HIS A 331 -9.46 8.00 -1.81
N ALA A 332 -8.15 7.87 -1.81
CA ALA A 332 -7.33 7.82 -3.02
C ALA A 332 -6.27 6.71 -2.97
N GLY A 333 -5.98 6.14 -4.13
CA GLY A 333 -4.79 5.32 -4.35
C GLY A 333 -3.76 6.12 -5.15
N GLY A 334 -2.49 5.73 -5.09
CA GLY A 334 -1.45 6.53 -5.71
C GLY A 334 -0.11 5.82 -5.81
N THR A 335 0.68 6.23 -6.78
CA THR A 335 2.03 5.70 -7.00
C THR A 335 2.92 6.72 -7.67
N MET A 336 4.21 6.67 -7.36
CA MET A 336 5.25 7.24 -8.20
C MET A 336 5.67 6.18 -9.22
N ALA A 337 5.47 6.44 -10.51
CA ALA A 337 5.78 5.53 -11.60
C ALA A 337 7.01 6.01 -12.37
N TYR A 338 8.03 5.16 -12.46
CA TYR A 338 9.28 5.43 -13.16
C TYR A 338 9.33 4.61 -14.45
N PRO A 339 9.16 5.25 -15.63
CA PRO A 339 9.31 4.59 -16.92
C PRO A 339 10.57 3.73 -16.99
N SER A 340 10.40 2.51 -17.47
CA SER A 340 11.47 1.52 -17.55
C SER A 340 11.52 0.91 -18.95
N TYR A 341 12.72 0.56 -19.39
CA TYR A 341 13.00 0.17 -20.77
C TYR A 341 13.90 -1.06 -20.82
N ASN A 342 13.61 -1.96 -21.75
CA ASN A 342 14.51 -3.06 -22.08
C ASN A 342 15.53 -2.54 -23.09
N LEU A 343 16.78 -2.41 -22.65
CA LEU A 343 17.87 -1.85 -23.42
C LEU A 343 18.62 -2.92 -24.23
N GLY A 344 18.23 -4.19 -24.09
CA GLY A 344 18.86 -5.31 -24.79
C GLY A 344 20.15 -5.76 -24.11
N GLU A 345 21.18 -5.99 -24.92
CA GLU A 345 22.46 -6.56 -24.49
C GLU A 345 23.58 -5.51 -24.37
N GLY A 346 23.42 -4.31 -24.94
CA GLY A 346 24.41 -3.24 -24.86
C GLY A 346 23.77 -1.86 -24.82
N PHE A 347 24.29 -0.96 -23.99
CA PHE A 347 23.75 0.40 -23.86
C PHE A 347 24.84 1.43 -23.57
N GLN A 348 24.87 2.48 -24.39
CA GLN A 348 25.76 3.63 -24.23
C GLN A 348 25.05 4.75 -23.47
N MET A 349 25.60 5.14 -22.31
CA MET A 349 25.12 6.32 -21.58
C MET A 349 25.44 7.60 -22.35
N ASN A 350 24.54 8.57 -22.21
CA ASN A 350 24.75 9.97 -22.61
C ASN A 350 24.00 10.86 -21.62
N SER A 351 24.48 10.85 -20.38
CA SER A 351 23.80 11.47 -19.24
C SER A 351 23.84 13.01 -19.32
N VAL A 352 24.95 13.57 -19.78
CA VAL A 352 25.16 15.03 -19.97
C VAL A 352 24.07 15.67 -20.83
N ARG A 353 23.50 14.93 -21.80
CA ARG A 353 22.43 15.46 -22.65
C ARG A 353 21.19 15.92 -21.87
N TYR A 354 20.93 15.33 -20.69
CA TYR A 354 19.69 15.54 -19.95
C TYR A 354 19.78 16.69 -18.94
N ASN A 355 20.90 16.82 -18.25
CA ASN A 355 21.07 17.85 -17.20
C ASN A 355 22.43 18.55 -17.22
N GLY A 356 23.30 18.25 -18.19
CA GLY A 356 24.64 18.83 -18.29
C GLY A 356 25.64 18.35 -17.25
N ARG A 357 25.28 17.42 -16.36
CA ARG A 357 26.10 17.01 -15.21
C ARG A 357 27.01 15.81 -15.51
N THR A 358 28.15 15.79 -14.85
CA THR A 358 29.13 14.69 -14.85
C THR A 358 29.17 13.98 -13.50
N PHE A 359 29.79 12.80 -13.44
CA PHE A 359 29.99 12.10 -12.16
C PHE A 359 30.84 12.93 -11.19
N LYS A 360 31.79 13.72 -11.71
CA LYS A 360 32.60 14.64 -10.90
C LYS A 360 31.72 15.69 -10.20
N ASP A 361 30.72 16.24 -10.89
CA ASP A 361 29.80 17.22 -10.30
C ASP A 361 28.97 16.60 -9.18
N VAL A 362 28.45 15.39 -9.41
CA VAL A 362 27.68 14.64 -8.40
C VAL A 362 28.53 14.32 -7.18
N LEU A 363 29.78 13.90 -7.36
CA LEU A 363 30.69 13.60 -6.25
C LEU A 363 31.07 14.84 -5.44
N ASN A 364 31.19 16.00 -6.08
CA ASN A 364 31.46 17.27 -5.38
C ASN A 364 30.29 17.68 -4.48
N ASP A 365 29.05 17.53 -4.97
CA ASP A 365 27.86 17.95 -4.24
C ASP A 365 27.43 16.93 -3.17
N TYR A 366 27.69 15.64 -3.42
CA TYR A 366 27.18 14.53 -2.61
C TYR A 366 28.25 13.56 -2.09
N GLY A 367 29.51 14.01 -1.98
CA GLY A 367 30.64 13.18 -1.51
C GLY A 367 30.49 12.61 -0.10
N ASP A 368 29.65 13.22 0.74
CA ASP A 368 29.30 12.69 2.07
C ASP A 368 28.42 11.43 1.99
N HIS A 369 27.72 11.22 0.87
CA HIS A 369 26.88 10.05 0.61
C HIS A 369 27.57 9.01 -0.27
N ILE A 370 28.59 9.42 -1.02
CA ILE A 370 29.22 8.60 -2.07
C ILE A 370 30.69 8.35 -1.72
N GLU A 371 31.07 7.08 -1.65
CA GLU A 371 32.47 6.68 -1.62
C GLU A 371 33.04 6.68 -3.05
N GLY A 372 33.67 7.79 -3.44
CA GLY A 372 34.33 7.93 -4.75
C GLY A 372 35.57 7.05 -4.88
N LYS A 373 35.75 6.46 -6.07
CA LYS A 373 36.88 5.60 -6.43
C LYS A 373 37.78 6.27 -7.46
N ALA A 374 39.07 5.96 -7.44
CA ALA A 374 40.08 6.60 -8.28
C ALA A 374 39.79 6.38 -9.78
N GLU A 375 39.19 5.24 -10.11
CA GLU A 375 38.79 4.81 -11.45
C GLU A 375 37.64 5.66 -12.03
N GLY A 376 36.98 6.50 -11.23
CA GLY A 376 35.94 7.42 -11.70
C GLY A 376 34.51 6.91 -11.56
N TYR A 377 34.26 6.06 -10.58
CA TYR A 377 32.91 5.66 -10.18
C TYR A 377 32.75 5.86 -8.66
N GLY A 378 31.55 5.65 -8.13
CA GLY A 378 31.28 5.78 -6.70
C GLY A 378 30.40 4.65 -6.19
N ILE A 379 30.47 4.39 -4.90
CA ILE A 379 29.60 3.43 -4.20
C ILE A 379 28.81 4.20 -3.14
N ASP A 380 27.49 3.99 -3.09
CA ASP A 380 26.66 4.61 -2.06
C ASP A 380 27.04 4.05 -0.67
N ARG A 381 27.13 4.94 0.32
CA ARG A 381 27.56 4.58 1.68
C ARG A 381 26.48 3.88 2.51
N ILE A 382 25.20 4.02 2.15
CA ILE A 382 24.06 3.41 2.83
C ILE A 382 23.73 2.06 2.19
N TYR A 383 23.72 2.00 0.87
CA TYR A 383 23.43 0.80 0.07
C TYR A 383 24.56 0.54 -0.94
N PRO A 384 25.55 -0.30 -0.61
CA PRO A 384 26.65 -0.63 -1.52
C PRO A 384 26.23 -1.20 -2.89
N GLU A 385 25.00 -1.70 -2.99
CA GLU A 385 24.38 -2.16 -4.24
C GLU A 385 24.05 -1.01 -5.21
N LEU A 386 23.99 0.24 -4.74
CA LEU A 386 23.86 1.44 -5.57
C LEU A 386 25.24 1.98 -5.94
N ILE A 387 25.56 1.92 -7.23
CA ILE A 387 26.86 2.28 -7.79
C ILE A 387 26.68 3.44 -8.75
N TYR A 388 27.42 4.52 -8.55
CA TYR A 388 27.41 5.69 -9.40
C TYR A 388 28.45 5.52 -10.51
N ILE A 389 28.02 5.65 -11.77
CA ILE A 389 28.86 5.45 -12.96
C ILE A 389 29.01 6.76 -13.75
N PRO A 390 30.08 6.91 -14.56
CA PRO A 390 30.25 8.06 -15.44
C PRO A 390 29.12 8.29 -16.42
N GLU A 391 28.99 9.55 -16.83
CA GLU A 391 28.01 10.06 -17.79
C GLU A 391 28.03 9.40 -19.18
N ASP A 392 29.14 8.76 -19.54
CA ASP A 392 29.42 8.15 -20.85
C ASP A 392 29.77 6.66 -20.75
N ALA A 393 29.44 6.02 -19.62
CA ALA A 393 29.69 4.59 -19.43
C ALA A 393 28.90 3.71 -20.43
N TYR A 394 29.54 2.63 -20.89
CA TYR A 394 28.94 1.62 -21.76
C TYR A 394 28.68 0.34 -20.96
N ALA A 395 27.42 -0.09 -20.89
CA ALA A 395 27.03 -1.36 -20.29
C ALA A 395 26.96 -2.45 -21.34
N SER A 396 27.59 -3.60 -21.07
CA SER A 396 27.66 -4.77 -21.96
C SER A 396 27.25 -6.02 -21.20
N LEU A 397 26.19 -6.68 -21.65
CA LEU A 397 25.74 -7.95 -21.13
C LEU A 397 26.61 -9.13 -21.62
N PRO A 398 27.07 -9.19 -22.88
CA PRO A 398 27.96 -10.25 -23.35
C PRO A 398 29.32 -10.25 -22.64
N GLU A 399 29.91 -9.06 -22.46
CA GLU A 399 31.17 -8.89 -21.70
C GLU A 399 30.93 -8.86 -20.19
N GLN A 400 29.66 -8.78 -19.77
CA GLN A 400 29.20 -8.67 -18.38
C GLN A 400 29.90 -7.56 -17.57
N CYS A 401 30.07 -6.38 -18.18
CA CYS A 401 30.76 -5.25 -17.57
C CYS A 401 30.11 -3.90 -17.91
N ILE A 402 30.47 -2.89 -17.13
CA ILE A 402 30.25 -1.48 -17.45
C ILE A 402 31.61 -0.83 -17.57
N ARG A 403 31.90 -0.21 -18.72
CA ARG A 403 33.22 0.34 -19.05
C ARG A 403 33.16 1.78 -19.52
N TRP A 404 34.22 2.53 -19.26
CA TRP A 404 34.37 3.94 -19.65
C TRP A 404 35.84 4.29 -19.84
N THR A 405 36.10 5.46 -20.41
CA THR A 405 37.46 5.98 -20.57
C THR A 405 37.68 7.14 -19.62
N ARG A 406 38.77 7.14 -18.87
CA ARG A 406 39.18 8.26 -18.02
C ARG A 406 40.68 8.48 -18.16
N ASP A 407 41.08 9.73 -18.38
CA ASP A 407 42.50 10.11 -18.52
C ASP A 407 43.27 9.25 -19.56
N GLY A 408 42.57 8.86 -20.64
CA GLY A 408 43.10 8.00 -21.70
C GLY A 408 43.14 6.49 -21.38
N ASN A 409 42.81 6.08 -20.16
CA ASN A 409 42.77 4.69 -19.72
C ASN A 409 41.34 4.12 -19.75
N GLN A 410 41.21 2.86 -20.17
CA GLN A 410 39.95 2.12 -20.07
C GLN A 410 39.78 1.59 -18.63
N HIS A 411 38.61 1.82 -18.06
CA HIS A 411 38.20 1.29 -16.77
C HIS A 411 36.92 0.47 -16.94
N SER A 412 36.71 -0.51 -16.06
CA SER A 412 35.51 -1.33 -16.06
C SER A 412 35.15 -1.86 -14.68
N ILE A 413 33.86 -2.01 -14.42
CA ILE A 413 33.31 -2.75 -13.27
C ILE A 413 32.38 -3.87 -13.75
N PRO A 414 32.18 -4.93 -12.95
CA PRO A 414 31.24 -6.00 -13.30
C PRO A 414 29.79 -5.53 -13.38
N LEU A 415 29.03 -6.06 -14.34
CA LEU A 415 27.57 -5.92 -14.42
C LEU A 415 26.90 -7.12 -13.74
N LEU A 416 26.48 -6.92 -12.48
CA LEU A 416 25.91 -7.97 -11.63
C LEU A 416 24.41 -7.78 -11.35
N PRO A 417 23.63 -8.86 -11.20
CA PRO A 417 22.26 -8.80 -10.72
C PRO A 417 22.21 -8.34 -9.25
N GLY A 418 21.14 -7.64 -8.86
CA GLY A 418 20.97 -7.08 -7.52
C GLY A 418 21.52 -5.66 -7.36
N ASN A 419 22.51 -5.28 -8.17
CA ASN A 419 23.07 -3.92 -8.19
C ASN A 419 22.28 -2.96 -9.09
N VAL A 420 22.33 -1.68 -8.76
CA VAL A 420 21.81 -0.56 -9.54
C VAL A 420 22.96 0.37 -9.92
N TYR A 421 23.08 0.67 -11.21
CA TYR A 421 24.16 1.52 -11.75
C TYR A 421 23.59 2.84 -12.23
N MET A 422 23.81 3.91 -11.48
CA MET A 422 23.20 5.22 -11.69
C MET A 422 24.16 6.20 -12.37
N ALA A 423 23.72 6.77 -13.48
CA ALA A 423 24.43 7.85 -14.16
C ALA A 423 24.09 9.22 -13.52
N PRO A 424 24.86 10.28 -13.79
CA PRO A 424 24.68 11.60 -13.18
C PRO A 424 23.33 12.30 -13.42
N SER A 425 22.54 11.82 -14.38
CA SER A 425 21.18 12.28 -14.66
C SER A 425 20.10 11.51 -13.89
N GLY A 426 20.48 10.67 -12.93
CA GLY A 426 19.58 9.79 -12.17
C GLY A 426 19.07 8.58 -12.96
N TYR A 427 19.29 8.55 -14.28
CA TYR A 427 18.98 7.37 -15.09
C TYR A 427 19.85 6.21 -14.65
N HIS A 428 19.24 5.06 -14.37
CA HIS A 428 19.96 3.94 -13.77
C HIS A 428 19.65 2.61 -14.44
N LEU A 429 20.64 1.73 -14.43
CA LEU A 429 20.62 0.41 -15.05
C LEU A 429 20.54 -0.69 -14.00
N ARG A 430 19.92 -1.81 -14.36
CA ARG A 430 20.01 -3.07 -13.65
C ARG A 430 20.07 -4.24 -14.63
N MET A 431 20.70 -5.33 -14.20
CA MET A 431 20.69 -6.60 -14.90
C MET A 431 19.51 -7.46 -14.39
N GLU A 432 18.61 -7.87 -15.29
CA GLU A 432 17.39 -8.59 -14.92
C GLU A 432 17.21 -9.86 -15.77
N LYS A 433 16.81 -10.96 -15.14
CA LYS A 433 16.48 -12.21 -15.84
C LYS A 433 15.08 -12.11 -16.44
N HIS A 434 14.90 -12.61 -17.66
CA HIS A 434 13.59 -12.69 -18.27
C HIS A 434 12.68 -13.66 -17.47
N PRO A 435 11.46 -13.28 -17.07
CA PRO A 435 10.63 -14.10 -16.17
C PRO A 435 10.27 -15.49 -16.72
N ALA A 436 10.17 -15.61 -18.04
CA ALA A 436 9.79 -16.85 -18.73
C ALA A 436 10.82 -17.34 -19.76
N ALA A 437 12.08 -16.86 -19.71
CA ALA A 437 13.10 -17.28 -20.65
C ALA A 437 14.49 -17.30 -19.98
N PRO A 438 15.44 -18.14 -20.43
CA PRO A 438 16.77 -18.19 -19.83
C PRO A 438 17.66 -16.96 -20.15
N SER A 439 17.14 -15.96 -20.89
CA SER A 439 17.89 -14.75 -21.24
C SER A 439 17.91 -13.74 -20.11
N TRP A 440 18.96 -12.92 -20.13
CA TRP A 440 19.10 -11.72 -19.33
C TRP A 440 18.94 -10.48 -20.20
N ARG A 441 18.71 -9.33 -19.57
CA ARG A 441 18.57 -8.04 -20.23
C ARG A 441 19.09 -6.92 -19.32
N ILE A 442 19.57 -5.86 -19.95
CA ILE A 442 19.79 -4.58 -19.27
C ILE A 442 18.46 -3.83 -19.24
N VAL A 443 18.04 -3.43 -18.04
CA VAL A 443 16.86 -2.59 -17.85
C VAL A 443 17.32 -1.21 -17.41
N GLY A 444 16.87 -0.18 -18.12
CA GLY A 444 17.08 1.21 -17.73
C GLY A 444 15.81 1.85 -17.19
N THR A 445 15.94 2.67 -16.16
CA THR A 445 14.82 3.35 -15.49
C THR A 445 15.16 4.83 -15.35
N THR A 446 14.16 5.70 -15.57
CA THR A 446 14.34 7.16 -15.44
C THR A 446 14.59 7.57 -14.00
N GLY A 447 15.35 8.66 -13.81
CA GLY A 447 15.60 9.19 -12.47
C GLY A 447 14.40 9.92 -11.89
N GLU A 448 13.71 10.70 -12.72
CA GLU A 448 12.47 11.37 -12.36
C GLU A 448 11.24 10.49 -12.68
N GLY A 449 10.29 10.46 -11.74
CA GLY A 449 9.06 9.67 -11.82
C GLY A 449 7.83 10.53 -12.04
N ILE A 450 6.74 9.91 -12.48
CA ILE A 450 5.44 10.54 -12.61
C ILE A 450 4.59 10.18 -11.40
N PHE A 451 4.11 11.19 -10.67
CA PHE A 451 3.17 10.98 -9.58
C PHE A 451 1.77 10.76 -10.15
N CYS A 452 1.24 9.55 -9.99
CA CYS A 452 -0.11 9.19 -10.39
C CYS A 452 -1.02 9.14 -9.16
N HIS A 453 -2.00 10.03 -9.12
CA HIS A 453 -3.01 10.13 -8.06
C HIS A 453 -4.38 9.67 -8.58
N LYS A 454 -5.06 8.77 -7.86
CA LYS A 454 -6.35 8.19 -8.24
C LYS A 454 -7.39 8.36 -7.12
N PRO A 455 -8.03 9.54 -7.02
CA PRO A 455 -9.02 9.83 -5.99
C PRO A 455 -10.42 9.34 -6.34
N CYS A 456 -11.35 9.47 -5.40
CA CYS A 456 -12.81 9.38 -5.59
C CYS A 456 -13.29 8.14 -6.37
N THR A 457 -12.61 7.01 -6.19
CA THR A 457 -12.88 5.78 -6.95
C THR A 457 -13.80 4.86 -6.16
N VAL A 458 -14.97 4.54 -6.74
CA VAL A 458 -15.93 3.61 -6.16
C VAL A 458 -15.36 2.19 -6.03
N SER A 459 -15.93 1.39 -5.12
CA SER A 459 -15.55 -0.03 -5.01
C SER A 459 -15.72 -0.75 -6.34
N GLY A 460 -14.70 -1.51 -6.76
CA GLY A 460 -14.65 -2.14 -8.10
C GLY A 460 -14.04 -1.25 -9.19
N GLY A 461 -13.88 0.07 -8.98
CA GLY A 461 -13.23 0.99 -9.92
C GLY A 461 -11.69 0.89 -9.95
N GLY A 462 -11.12 -0.05 -9.18
CA GLY A 462 -9.70 -0.37 -9.19
C GLY A 462 -8.79 0.72 -8.63
N LYS A 463 -9.15 1.31 -7.47
CA LYS A 463 -8.34 2.34 -6.78
C LYS A 463 -6.90 1.87 -6.56
N SER A 464 -6.71 0.72 -5.89
CA SER A 464 -5.39 0.16 -5.58
C SER A 464 -4.67 -0.44 -6.79
N GLU A 465 -5.35 -0.64 -7.93
CA GLU A 465 -4.73 -1.13 -9.17
C GLU A 465 -3.67 -0.14 -9.72
N ILE A 466 -3.75 1.14 -9.34
CA ILE A 466 -2.77 2.14 -9.76
C ILE A 466 -1.35 1.80 -9.28
N SER A 467 -1.20 1.23 -8.07
CA SER A 467 0.09 0.87 -7.48
C SER A 467 0.51 -0.59 -7.73
N LYS A 468 -0.44 -1.50 -8.04
CA LYS A 468 -0.14 -2.93 -8.30
C LYS A 468 0.74 -3.15 -9.53
N SER A 469 1.64 -4.14 -9.50
CA SER A 469 2.50 -4.45 -10.63
C SER A 469 1.71 -4.97 -11.83
N VAL A 470 1.94 -4.40 -13.01
CA VAL A 470 1.37 -4.93 -14.26
C VAL A 470 2.10 -6.20 -14.72
N MET A 471 3.31 -6.48 -14.21
CA MET A 471 4.08 -7.67 -14.58
C MET A 471 3.36 -8.98 -14.22
N ASP A 472 2.58 -8.99 -13.14
CA ASP A 472 1.83 -10.17 -12.70
C ASP A 472 0.71 -10.56 -13.67
N TYR A 473 0.30 -9.62 -14.54
CA TYR A 473 -0.72 -9.81 -15.56
C TYR A 473 -0.14 -9.96 -16.98
N MET A 474 1.19 -9.95 -17.12
CA MET A 474 1.84 -10.18 -18.40
C MET A 474 1.83 -11.65 -18.77
N LEU A 475 1.57 -11.92 -20.05
CA LEU A 475 1.62 -13.24 -20.64
C LEU A 475 2.93 -13.39 -21.41
N TYR A 476 3.53 -14.56 -21.32
CA TYR A 476 4.75 -14.91 -22.05
C TYR A 476 4.43 -16.02 -23.04
N GLY A 477 4.72 -15.78 -24.32
CA GLY A 477 4.35 -16.69 -25.39
C GLY A 477 5.33 -16.61 -26.56
N PRO A 478 5.15 -17.44 -27.59
CA PRO A 478 6.03 -17.45 -28.76
C PRO A 478 5.93 -16.13 -29.53
N VAL A 479 6.93 -15.87 -30.38
CA VAL A 479 6.85 -14.81 -31.40
C VAL A 479 6.38 -15.46 -32.69
N PHE A 480 5.28 -14.96 -33.23
CA PHE A 480 4.59 -15.62 -34.33
C PHE A 480 5.10 -15.17 -35.70
N VAL A 481 5.19 -16.12 -36.62
CA VAL A 481 5.25 -15.89 -38.08
C VAL A 481 4.00 -16.48 -38.73
N SER A 482 3.52 -15.83 -39.78
CA SER A 482 2.41 -16.34 -40.57
C SER A 482 2.92 -17.32 -41.62
N ASP A 483 3.88 -16.88 -42.43
CA ASP A 483 4.53 -17.66 -43.49
C ASP A 483 6.02 -17.31 -43.43
N TYR A 484 6.84 -18.23 -42.93
CA TYR A 484 8.23 -17.95 -42.58
C TYR A 484 9.02 -17.34 -43.75
N GLU A 485 8.91 -17.92 -44.94
CA GLU A 485 9.69 -17.50 -46.10
C GLU A 485 9.28 -16.09 -46.55
N LYS A 486 7.97 -15.84 -46.70
CA LYS A 486 7.46 -14.52 -47.11
C LYS A 486 7.70 -13.45 -46.05
N ASP A 487 7.49 -13.79 -44.78
CA ASP A 487 7.67 -12.86 -43.68
C ASP A 487 9.16 -12.44 -43.58
N MET A 488 10.10 -13.37 -43.74
CA MET A 488 11.54 -13.07 -43.68
C MET A 488 12.02 -12.27 -44.90
N GLU A 489 11.45 -12.50 -46.09
CA GLU A 489 11.72 -11.68 -47.27
C GLU A 489 11.27 -10.23 -47.03
N TYR A 490 10.06 -10.02 -46.51
CA TYR A 490 9.57 -8.67 -46.22
C TYR A 490 10.38 -7.99 -45.10
N VAL A 491 10.79 -8.74 -44.07
CA VAL A 491 11.70 -8.24 -43.04
C VAL A 491 13.03 -7.79 -43.63
N ARG A 492 13.59 -8.55 -44.59
CA ARG A 492 14.83 -8.18 -45.28
C ARG A 492 14.68 -6.87 -46.04
N GLU A 493 13.59 -6.68 -46.78
CA GLU A 493 13.30 -5.42 -47.48
C GLU A 493 13.32 -4.23 -46.52
N ILE A 494 12.68 -4.37 -45.35
CA ILE A 494 12.65 -3.31 -44.33
C ILE A 494 14.04 -3.06 -43.75
N ILE A 495 14.82 -4.10 -43.46
CA ILE A 495 16.15 -3.96 -42.85
C ILE A 495 17.15 -3.29 -43.82
N GLU A 496 17.06 -3.63 -45.10
CA GLU A 496 18.01 -3.20 -46.14
C GLU A 496 17.61 -1.88 -46.83
N ARG A 497 16.34 -1.44 -46.70
CA ARG A 497 15.83 -0.18 -47.25
C ARG A 497 16.67 1.04 -46.84
N ASP A 498 16.91 1.94 -47.79
CA ASP A 498 17.38 3.30 -47.51
C ASP A 498 16.21 4.17 -47.03
N TYR A 499 16.42 4.87 -45.93
CA TYR A 499 15.41 5.71 -45.26
C TYR A 499 15.66 7.20 -45.45
N SER A 500 16.62 7.58 -46.28
CA SER A 500 17.05 8.98 -46.44
C SER A 500 15.98 9.88 -47.08
N ASP A 501 15.01 9.29 -47.77
CA ASP A 501 13.88 9.91 -48.47
C ASP A 501 12.69 10.29 -47.56
N ARG A 502 12.72 9.92 -46.28
CA ARG A 502 11.54 9.96 -45.40
C ARG A 502 11.05 11.34 -44.96
N TRP A 503 11.87 12.39 -45.04
CA TRP A 503 11.59 13.68 -44.36
C TRP A 503 10.67 14.61 -45.17
N LEU A 504 9.72 15.28 -44.49
CA LEU A 504 8.72 16.15 -45.12
C LEU A 504 9.30 17.42 -45.76
N GLU A 505 10.31 18.03 -45.15
CA GLU A 505 11.04 19.19 -45.71
C GLU A 505 12.54 18.87 -45.89
N PRO A 506 13.21 19.46 -46.89
CA PRO A 506 14.66 19.40 -46.97
C PRO A 506 15.25 20.04 -45.71
N LEU A 507 15.83 19.21 -44.86
CA LEU A 507 16.51 19.65 -43.65
C LEU A 507 17.58 20.70 -44.00
N ALA A 508 17.74 21.72 -43.16
CA ALA A 508 18.67 22.82 -43.40
C ALA A 508 20.11 22.30 -43.56
N LYS A 509 20.91 22.84 -44.49
CA LYS A 509 22.32 22.43 -44.69
C LYS A 509 23.08 22.42 -43.36
N GLY A 510 23.59 21.25 -42.97
CA GLY A 510 24.26 21.03 -41.67
C GLY A 510 23.39 20.42 -40.57
N ASP A 511 22.09 20.18 -40.82
CA ASP A 511 21.21 19.48 -39.90
C ASP A 511 21.79 18.09 -39.58
N PRO A 512 21.85 17.68 -38.29
CA PRO A 512 22.36 16.36 -37.91
C PRO A 512 21.67 15.18 -38.63
N ASN A 513 20.42 15.37 -39.06
CA ASN A 513 19.61 14.39 -39.78
C ASN A 513 19.83 14.39 -41.31
N LEU A 514 20.63 15.32 -41.86
CA LEU A 514 21.12 15.28 -43.25
C LEU A 514 22.28 14.30 -43.46
N ARG A 515 22.82 13.72 -42.38
CA ARG A 515 23.80 12.63 -42.48
C ARG A 515 23.11 11.39 -43.06
N PRO A 516 23.85 10.50 -43.77
CA PRO A 516 23.31 9.21 -44.21
C PRO A 516 22.61 8.51 -43.05
N SER A 517 21.37 8.06 -43.26
CA SER A 517 20.63 7.35 -42.22
C SER A 517 21.43 6.12 -41.79
N ARG A 518 21.69 5.96 -40.48
CA ARG A 518 22.23 4.71 -39.92
C ARG A 518 21.39 3.53 -40.41
N LYS A 519 22.01 2.42 -40.81
CA LYS A 519 21.27 1.22 -41.21
C LYS A 519 20.45 0.67 -40.04
N VAL A 520 19.41 -0.12 -40.30
CA VAL A 520 18.57 -0.70 -39.24
C VAL A 520 19.41 -1.50 -38.24
N LEU A 521 20.27 -2.40 -38.73
CA LEU A 521 21.10 -3.28 -37.89
C LEU A 521 22.41 -2.64 -37.36
N ASP A 522 22.69 -1.38 -37.66
CA ASP A 522 23.88 -0.66 -37.16
C ASP A 522 23.94 -0.65 -35.62
N GLN A 523 25.07 -1.06 -35.02
CA GLN A 523 25.24 -1.13 -33.56
C GLN A 523 25.13 0.25 -32.88
N ASN A 524 25.41 1.34 -33.61
CA ASN A 524 25.20 2.70 -33.12
C ASN A 524 23.75 3.16 -33.23
N ARG A 525 22.84 2.32 -33.75
CA ARG A 525 21.40 2.57 -33.85
C ARG A 525 20.66 1.75 -32.80
N SER A 526 20.10 2.41 -31.78
CA SER A 526 19.35 1.71 -30.72
C SER A 526 18.03 1.11 -31.23
N LEU A 527 17.54 0.07 -30.57
CA LEU A 527 16.23 -0.52 -30.84
C LEU A 527 15.10 0.53 -30.81
N GLY A 528 15.08 1.40 -29.81
CA GLY A 528 14.08 2.46 -29.71
C GLY A 528 14.10 3.42 -30.90
N SER A 529 15.28 3.69 -31.49
CA SER A 529 15.38 4.52 -32.70
C SER A 529 14.93 3.80 -33.99
N VAL A 530 14.95 2.47 -34.02
CA VAL A 530 14.35 1.66 -35.10
C VAL A 530 12.83 1.64 -34.94
N ILE A 531 12.32 1.52 -33.71
CA ILE A 531 10.88 1.65 -33.45
C ILE A 531 10.39 3.04 -33.90
N LYS A 532 11.10 4.12 -33.55
CA LYS A 532 10.79 5.48 -34.03
C LYS A 532 10.85 5.62 -35.56
N LEU A 533 11.77 4.91 -36.22
CA LEU A 533 11.85 4.91 -37.69
C LEU A 533 10.60 4.31 -38.33
N LEU A 534 10.13 3.20 -37.75
CA LEU A 534 9.01 2.41 -38.25
C LEU A 534 7.67 2.79 -37.60
N THR A 535 7.57 4.00 -37.04
CA THR A 535 6.34 4.55 -36.48
C THR A 535 5.99 5.82 -37.26
N PRO A 536 4.75 5.95 -37.78
CA PRO A 536 4.32 7.15 -38.50
C PRO A 536 4.59 8.43 -37.71
N SER A 537 5.03 9.48 -38.40
CA SER A 537 5.43 10.75 -37.79
C SER A 537 5.00 11.95 -38.63
N PRO A 538 4.57 13.07 -38.02
CA PRO A 538 4.29 14.30 -38.76
C PRO A 538 5.55 14.90 -39.42
N ALA A 539 6.75 14.47 -39.01
CA ALA A 539 8.00 14.88 -39.64
C ALA A 539 8.31 14.12 -40.94
N TYR A 540 7.55 13.05 -41.25
CA TYR A 540 7.77 12.23 -42.44
C TYR A 540 6.87 12.61 -43.61
N THR A 541 7.28 12.26 -44.83
CA THR A 541 6.46 12.41 -46.04
C THR A 541 5.17 11.58 -45.93
N ALA A 542 4.11 12.03 -46.62
CA ALA A 542 2.84 11.30 -46.65
C ALA A 542 3.00 9.89 -47.26
N GLU A 543 3.81 9.76 -48.30
CA GLU A 543 4.13 8.49 -48.94
C GLU A 543 4.81 7.51 -47.97
N PHE A 544 5.81 7.98 -47.22
CA PHE A 544 6.50 7.14 -46.24
C PHE A 544 5.57 6.71 -45.10
N ASN A 545 4.72 7.61 -44.60
CA ASN A 545 3.72 7.26 -43.59
C ASN A 545 2.68 6.25 -44.10
N ASN A 546 2.26 6.33 -45.37
CA ASN A 546 1.37 5.35 -45.97
C ASN A 546 2.03 3.98 -46.08
N TRP A 547 3.27 3.92 -46.58
CA TRP A 547 4.06 2.68 -46.61
C TRP A 547 4.21 2.08 -45.20
N LEU A 548 4.51 2.91 -44.20
CA LEU A 548 4.58 2.44 -42.82
C LEU A 548 3.26 1.79 -42.37
N ASN A 549 2.11 2.40 -42.66
CA ASN A 549 0.79 1.88 -42.28
C ASN A 549 0.42 0.55 -42.96
N GLU A 550 1.02 0.24 -44.12
CA GLU A 550 0.81 -1.03 -44.83
C GLU A 550 1.62 -2.18 -44.22
N ILE A 551 2.67 -1.90 -43.43
CA ILE A 551 3.48 -2.94 -42.78
C ILE A 551 2.66 -3.65 -41.69
N PRO A 552 2.44 -4.98 -41.80
CA PRO A 552 1.73 -5.73 -40.77
C PRO A 552 2.45 -5.69 -39.41
N ASP A 553 1.68 -5.71 -38.32
CA ASP A 553 2.24 -5.61 -36.96
C ASP A 553 3.16 -6.79 -36.60
N HIS A 554 2.89 -8.00 -37.12
CA HIS A 554 3.78 -9.14 -36.89
C HIS A 554 5.14 -8.93 -37.58
N ILE A 555 5.17 -8.39 -38.80
CA ILE A 555 6.42 -8.04 -39.50
C ILE A 555 7.25 -7.03 -38.72
N ARG A 556 6.62 -5.95 -38.21
CA ARG A 556 7.32 -4.97 -37.35
C ARG A 556 7.92 -5.66 -36.10
N ALA A 557 7.16 -6.57 -35.49
CA ALA A 557 7.64 -7.32 -34.34
C ALA A 557 8.87 -8.20 -34.66
N LEU A 558 8.93 -8.80 -35.87
CA LEU A 558 10.08 -9.56 -36.36
C LEU A 558 11.31 -8.64 -36.54
N VAL A 559 11.15 -7.50 -37.22
CA VAL A 559 12.24 -6.52 -37.39
C VAL A 559 12.82 -6.09 -36.04
N PHE A 560 11.96 -5.81 -35.05
CA PHE A 560 12.40 -5.39 -33.72
C PHE A 560 13.11 -6.49 -32.93
N ILE A 561 12.66 -7.75 -33.03
CA ILE A 561 13.34 -8.84 -32.33
C ILE A 561 14.68 -9.18 -32.97
N ILE A 562 14.76 -9.15 -34.30
CA ILE A 562 16.02 -9.34 -35.03
C ILE A 562 17.00 -8.24 -34.67
N LYS A 563 16.56 -6.96 -34.70
CA LYS A 563 17.40 -5.84 -34.27
C LYS A 563 17.95 -6.01 -32.86
N ARG A 564 17.14 -6.53 -31.94
CA ARG A 564 17.54 -6.71 -30.54
C ARG A 564 18.64 -7.77 -30.39
N ILE A 565 18.58 -8.84 -31.18
CA ILE A 565 19.45 -10.02 -31.03
C ILE A 565 20.65 -9.93 -31.98
N TYR A 566 20.65 -9.05 -32.97
CA TYR A 566 21.71 -8.94 -33.98
C TYR A 566 23.12 -8.68 -33.41
N TRP A 567 24.09 -9.45 -33.89
CA TRP A 567 25.53 -9.26 -33.63
C TRP A 567 26.21 -8.75 -34.91
N SER A 568 27.16 -7.83 -34.76
CA SER A 568 27.92 -7.26 -35.89
C SER A 568 28.58 -8.32 -36.77
N ASP A 569 29.04 -9.41 -36.17
CA ASP A 569 29.80 -10.47 -36.83
C ASP A 569 28.93 -11.29 -37.81
N TRP A 570 27.60 -11.18 -37.72
CA TRP A 570 26.69 -11.85 -38.67
C TRP A 570 26.65 -11.17 -40.03
N GLY A 571 26.99 -9.87 -40.10
CA GLY A 571 26.99 -9.13 -41.35
C GLY A 571 25.65 -9.20 -42.09
N GLN A 572 25.68 -9.64 -43.35
CA GLN A 572 24.51 -9.76 -44.23
C GLN A 572 23.75 -11.09 -44.06
N ASP A 573 24.36 -12.08 -43.40
CA ASP A 573 23.83 -13.44 -43.22
C ASP A 573 23.00 -13.57 -41.94
N TRP A 574 22.46 -12.46 -41.44
CA TRP A 574 21.76 -12.40 -40.15
C TRP A 574 20.51 -13.28 -40.11
N ASP A 575 19.87 -13.53 -41.25
CA ASP A 575 18.64 -14.30 -41.39
C ASP A 575 18.87 -15.80 -41.19
N ASN A 576 20.05 -16.33 -41.51
CA ASN A 576 20.43 -17.73 -41.27
C ASN A 576 20.45 -18.12 -39.77
N HIS A 577 20.38 -17.13 -38.88
CA HIS A 577 20.27 -17.35 -37.45
C HIS A 577 18.83 -17.46 -36.95
N PHE A 578 17.85 -17.24 -37.82
CA PHE A 578 16.43 -17.34 -37.51
C PHE A 578 15.81 -18.49 -38.31
N GLY A 579 14.73 -19.05 -37.77
CA GLY A 579 14.06 -20.19 -38.39
C GLY A 579 12.79 -20.58 -37.66
N VAL A 580 12.11 -21.60 -38.16
CA VAL A 580 10.96 -22.24 -37.51
C VAL A 580 11.14 -23.75 -37.54
N ASP A 581 10.50 -24.45 -36.60
CA ASP A 581 10.46 -25.92 -36.65
C ASP A 581 9.65 -26.41 -37.85
N ILE A 582 10.02 -27.55 -38.41
CA ILE A 582 9.14 -28.30 -39.31
C ILE A 582 8.32 -29.25 -38.43
N VAL A 583 7.04 -28.95 -38.27
CA VAL A 583 6.10 -29.74 -37.48
C VAL A 583 5.21 -30.50 -38.44
N ASN A 584 5.26 -31.85 -38.41
CA ASN A 584 4.50 -32.72 -39.30
C ASN A 584 4.69 -32.43 -40.80
N GLY A 585 5.89 -32.00 -41.21
CA GLY A 585 6.22 -31.71 -42.61
C GLY A 585 5.89 -30.30 -43.09
N THR A 586 5.34 -29.44 -42.21
CA THR A 586 5.06 -28.03 -42.51
C THR A 586 5.85 -27.11 -41.61
N TYR A 587 6.28 -25.95 -42.12
CA TYR A 587 6.85 -24.90 -41.29
C TYR A 587 5.88 -24.51 -40.16
N GLY A 588 6.41 -24.44 -38.95
CA GLY A 588 5.69 -23.98 -37.78
C GLY A 588 5.56 -22.45 -37.76
N HIS A 589 4.79 -21.96 -36.79
CA HIS A 589 4.47 -20.54 -36.66
C HIS A 589 5.24 -19.84 -35.53
N GLU A 590 6.22 -20.51 -34.91
CA GLU A 590 7.03 -19.95 -33.81
C GLU A 590 8.43 -19.61 -34.30
N LEU A 591 8.77 -18.32 -34.35
CA LEU A 591 10.13 -17.88 -34.69
C LEU A 591 11.12 -18.34 -33.61
N LYS A 592 12.20 -18.94 -34.07
CA LYS A 592 13.37 -19.32 -33.28
C LYS A 592 14.57 -18.48 -33.64
N TYR A 593 15.46 -18.34 -32.66
CA TYR A 593 16.83 -17.89 -32.87
C TYR A 593 17.75 -19.10 -32.62
N ARG A 594 18.37 -19.60 -33.69
CA ARG A 594 19.05 -20.90 -33.71
C ARG A 594 18.10 -21.98 -33.16
N GLU A 595 18.56 -22.82 -32.23
CA GLU A 595 17.73 -23.85 -31.59
C GLU A 595 16.79 -23.31 -30.50
N ARG A 596 16.86 -22.01 -30.18
CA ARG A 596 16.16 -21.43 -29.03
C ARG A 596 14.84 -20.77 -29.43
N LYS A 597 13.77 -21.14 -28.70
CA LYS A 597 12.47 -20.45 -28.79
C LYS A 597 12.58 -18.99 -28.33
N LEU A 598 12.04 -18.08 -29.14
CA LEU A 598 11.89 -16.68 -28.78
C LEU A 598 10.62 -16.49 -27.95
N VAL A 599 10.73 -15.69 -26.89
CA VAL A 599 9.61 -15.41 -25.99
C VAL A 599 9.23 -13.93 -26.11
N GLY A 600 8.03 -13.69 -26.61
CA GLY A 600 7.36 -12.40 -26.61
C GLY A 600 6.64 -12.15 -25.28
N THR A 601 6.44 -10.87 -24.98
CA THR A 601 5.63 -10.41 -23.86
C THR A 601 4.32 -9.84 -24.40
N TYR A 602 3.22 -10.19 -23.74
CA TYR A 602 1.87 -9.85 -24.17
C TYR A 602 1.04 -9.35 -22.98
N LEU A 603 0.03 -8.55 -23.27
CA LEU A 603 -0.96 -8.10 -22.29
C LEU A 603 -2.37 -8.41 -22.79
N ARG A 604 -3.22 -8.89 -21.89
CA ARG A 604 -4.65 -9.05 -22.17
C ARG A 604 -5.36 -7.70 -22.00
N VAL A 605 -6.05 -7.25 -23.03
CA VAL A 605 -6.83 -6.00 -23.03
C VAL A 605 -8.29 -6.32 -23.37
N GLY A 606 -9.02 -6.74 -22.34
CA GLY A 606 -10.41 -7.17 -22.45
C GLY A 606 -10.57 -8.56 -23.07
N LEU A 607 -11.82 -8.88 -23.40
CA LEU A 607 -12.25 -10.13 -24.01
C LEU A 607 -12.90 -9.83 -25.37
N PHE A 608 -12.78 -10.73 -26.35
CA PHE A 608 -13.51 -10.62 -27.62
C PHE A 608 -14.77 -11.50 -27.65
N SER A 609 -14.84 -12.49 -26.75
CA SER A 609 -16.01 -13.34 -26.50
C SER A 609 -16.01 -13.79 -25.03
N LEU A 610 -17.03 -14.51 -24.57
CA LEU A 610 -17.13 -14.99 -23.18
C LEU A 610 -15.90 -15.79 -22.71
N SER A 611 -15.19 -16.46 -23.62
CA SER A 611 -13.98 -17.25 -23.32
C SER A 611 -12.73 -16.77 -24.08
N GLY A 612 -12.88 -15.85 -25.04
CA GLY A 612 -11.79 -15.42 -25.93
C GLY A 612 -11.04 -14.19 -25.41
N TRP A 613 -9.72 -14.30 -25.25
CA TRP A 613 -8.86 -13.20 -24.81
C TRP A 613 -8.45 -12.29 -25.97
N ARG A 614 -8.46 -10.97 -25.74
CA ARG A 614 -7.82 -10.01 -26.64
C ARG A 614 -6.39 -9.77 -26.16
N THR A 615 -5.43 -10.40 -26.83
CA THR A 615 -4.02 -10.40 -26.41
C THR A 615 -3.19 -9.55 -27.37
N PHE A 616 -2.42 -8.62 -26.83
CA PHE A 616 -1.59 -7.69 -27.61
C PHE A 616 -0.13 -7.85 -27.23
N LYS A 617 0.75 -7.94 -28.22
CA LYS A 617 2.21 -7.95 -28.01
C LYS A 617 2.65 -6.57 -27.54
N VAL A 618 3.40 -6.51 -26.44
CA VAL A 618 4.01 -5.24 -26.00
C VAL A 618 5.26 -4.94 -26.85
N ARG A 619 5.68 -3.67 -26.87
CA ARG A 619 6.91 -3.28 -27.57
C ARG A 619 8.11 -4.05 -27.03
N GLN A 620 9.09 -4.30 -27.91
CA GLN A 620 10.28 -5.09 -27.57
C GLN A 620 11.18 -4.40 -26.52
N ASP A 621 11.12 -3.07 -26.46
CA ASP A 621 11.84 -2.23 -25.49
C ASP A 621 11.00 -1.84 -24.27
N PHE A 622 9.78 -2.36 -24.12
CA PHE A 622 8.93 -2.06 -22.98
C PHE A 622 9.31 -2.89 -21.75
N ILE A 623 9.40 -2.23 -20.60
CA ILE A 623 9.41 -2.85 -19.27
C ILE A 623 8.33 -2.15 -18.43
N ALA A 624 7.63 -2.90 -17.59
CA ALA A 624 6.70 -2.31 -16.64
C ALA A 624 7.42 -1.25 -15.79
N SER A 625 6.81 -0.08 -15.63
CA SER A 625 7.37 0.97 -14.79
C SER A 625 7.67 0.43 -13.39
N MET A 626 8.83 0.82 -12.85
CA MET A 626 9.07 0.67 -11.42
C MET A 626 8.05 1.55 -10.69
N LYS A 627 7.34 0.98 -9.72
CA LYS A 627 6.30 1.68 -8.97
C LYS A 627 6.64 1.70 -7.49
N ILE A 628 6.54 2.88 -6.90
CA ILE A 628 6.57 3.09 -5.46
C ILE A 628 5.17 3.52 -5.06
N GLN A 629 4.52 2.76 -4.18
CA GLN A 629 3.19 3.13 -3.70
C GLN A 629 3.30 4.38 -2.82
N THR A 630 2.46 5.37 -3.07
CA THR A 630 2.42 6.63 -2.31
C THR A 630 1.12 6.79 -1.53
N GLU A 631 0.04 6.14 -1.98
CA GLU A 631 -1.29 6.20 -1.38
C GLU A 631 -2.04 4.86 -1.57
N ASP A 632 -3.07 4.62 -0.76
CA ASP A 632 -3.96 3.46 -0.93
C ASP A 632 -5.41 3.75 -0.55
N ASP A 633 -5.70 4.24 0.67
CA ASP A 633 -7.08 4.41 1.15
C ASP A 633 -7.36 5.64 2.02
N ILE A 634 -6.40 6.08 2.85
CA ILE A 634 -6.49 7.30 3.65
C ILE A 634 -5.28 8.15 3.33
N SER A 635 -5.51 9.22 2.57
CA SER A 635 -4.47 10.16 2.15
C SER A 635 -4.70 11.52 2.80
N ALA A 636 -3.63 12.15 3.28
CA ALA A 636 -3.61 13.55 3.69
C ALA A 636 -2.90 14.37 2.60
N SER A 637 -3.51 15.48 2.17
CA SER A 637 -2.93 16.33 1.14
C SER A 637 -3.03 17.81 1.44
N VAL A 638 -2.19 18.61 0.77
CA VAL A 638 -2.14 20.07 0.84
C VAL A 638 -1.87 20.63 -0.54
N VAL A 639 -2.47 21.77 -0.85
CA VAL A 639 -2.19 22.53 -2.08
C VAL A 639 -1.37 23.75 -1.71
N VAL A 640 -0.25 23.94 -2.40
CA VAL A 640 0.65 25.07 -2.18
C VAL A 640 0.86 25.83 -3.49
N PRO A 641 0.99 27.16 -3.45
CA PRO A 641 1.27 27.93 -4.65
C PRO A 641 2.69 27.64 -5.15
N ALA A 642 2.86 27.45 -6.45
CA ALA A 642 4.15 27.10 -7.07
C ALA A 642 5.25 28.13 -6.76
N ARG A 643 4.89 29.42 -6.62
CA ARG A 643 5.81 30.51 -6.23
C ARG A 643 6.44 30.36 -4.84
N ALA A 644 5.90 29.50 -3.98
CA ALA A 644 6.47 29.20 -2.66
C ALA A 644 7.48 28.04 -2.71
N LEU A 645 7.69 27.43 -3.88
CA LEU A 645 8.57 26.29 -4.08
C LEU A 645 9.81 26.72 -4.86
N SER A 646 10.98 26.23 -4.44
CA SER A 646 12.28 26.58 -5.05
C SER A 646 12.80 25.55 -6.05
N HIS A 647 12.25 24.33 -6.07
CA HIS A 647 12.79 23.19 -6.81
C HIS A 647 11.69 22.40 -7.53
N LEU A 648 10.91 23.08 -8.35
CA LEU A 648 9.94 22.42 -9.24
C LEU A 648 10.64 21.78 -10.44
N ALA A 649 10.04 20.71 -10.96
CA ALA A 649 10.51 20.04 -12.17
C ALA A 649 10.62 21.02 -13.35
N GLU A 650 11.62 20.82 -14.20
CA GLU A 650 11.84 21.68 -15.36
C GLU A 650 10.61 21.64 -16.29
N GLY A 651 10.10 22.83 -16.63
CA GLY A 651 8.92 22.95 -17.48
C GLY A 651 7.58 22.83 -16.73
N GLU A 652 7.57 22.66 -15.41
CA GLU A 652 6.36 22.79 -14.61
C GLU A 652 5.84 24.23 -14.66
N LYS A 653 4.57 24.39 -15.03
CA LYS A 653 3.92 25.69 -15.27
C LYS A 653 2.65 25.89 -14.44
N SER A 654 2.33 24.94 -13.56
CA SER A 654 1.14 25.01 -12.70
C SER A 654 1.24 26.16 -11.71
N GLU A 655 0.13 26.84 -11.44
CA GLU A 655 0.08 27.92 -10.45
C GLU A 655 0.17 27.38 -9.01
N SER A 656 -0.27 26.14 -8.81
CA SER A 656 -0.27 25.42 -7.53
C SER A 656 0.10 23.96 -7.73
N CYS A 657 0.73 23.38 -6.72
CA CYS A 657 1.12 21.99 -6.68
C CYS A 657 0.45 21.30 -5.49
N LYS A 658 0.02 20.04 -5.69
CA LYS A 658 -0.58 19.21 -4.64
C LYS A 658 0.44 18.22 -4.12
N PHE A 659 0.59 18.16 -2.79
CA PHE A 659 1.44 17.21 -2.09
C PHE A 659 0.56 16.27 -1.29
N VAL A 660 0.90 14.99 -1.30
CA VAL A 660 0.08 13.94 -0.69
C VAL A 660 0.96 12.96 0.08
N ILE A 661 0.48 12.50 1.23
CA ILE A 661 1.08 11.40 1.99
C ILE A 661 0.00 10.40 2.43
N ASN A 662 0.34 9.12 2.43
CA ASN A 662 -0.51 8.09 3.03
C ASN A 662 -0.46 8.21 4.56
N SER A 663 -1.63 8.31 5.19
CA SER A 663 -1.76 8.40 6.65
C SER A 663 -1.63 7.04 7.36
N GLU A 664 -1.46 5.95 6.62
CA GLU A 664 -1.40 4.58 7.12
C GLU A 664 0.02 4.00 7.02
N TYR A 665 0.45 3.22 8.01
CA TYR A 665 1.66 2.38 7.98
C TYR A 665 1.39 0.97 7.44
N ARG A 666 0.17 0.46 7.66
CA ARG A 666 -0.30 -0.84 7.17
C ARG A 666 -1.65 -0.72 6.48
N LEU A 667 -1.83 -1.47 5.40
CA LEU A 667 -2.99 -1.39 4.51
C LEU A 667 -3.92 -2.58 4.76
N PHE A 668 -5.19 -2.31 5.03
CA PHE A 668 -6.19 -3.35 5.32
C PHE A 668 -6.74 -4.00 4.04
N GLN A 669 -5.91 -4.84 3.42
CA GLN A 669 -6.17 -5.45 2.11
C GLN A 669 -7.30 -6.47 2.16
N ARG A 670 -8.03 -6.60 1.06
CA ARG A 670 -8.99 -7.67 0.78
C ARG A 670 -8.51 -8.48 -0.42
N PRO A 671 -7.84 -9.62 -0.21
CA PRO A 671 -7.23 -10.37 -1.31
C PRO A 671 -8.24 -11.32 -1.96
N ASP A 672 -9.10 -10.77 -2.82
CA ASP A 672 -10.17 -11.53 -3.49
C ASP A 672 -9.61 -12.67 -4.39
N ASP A 673 -8.46 -12.44 -5.03
CA ASP A 673 -7.83 -13.40 -5.96
C ASP A 673 -7.01 -14.49 -5.25
N ALA A 674 -6.60 -14.27 -4.00
CA ALA A 674 -5.69 -15.16 -3.27
C ALA A 674 -6.34 -16.49 -2.84
N ILE A 675 -7.66 -16.62 -2.96
CA ILE A 675 -8.35 -17.91 -2.80
C ILE A 675 -7.88 -18.93 -3.86
N VAL A 676 -7.44 -18.44 -5.03
CA VAL A 676 -6.83 -19.26 -6.09
C VAL A 676 -5.33 -19.34 -5.82
N ARG A 677 -4.87 -20.55 -5.48
CA ARG A 677 -3.46 -20.83 -5.12
C ARG A 677 -2.50 -20.34 -6.21
N GLY A 678 -1.47 -19.59 -5.80
CA GLY A 678 -0.40 -19.10 -6.67
C GLY A 678 -0.78 -17.94 -7.60
N LEU A 679 -2.05 -17.52 -7.61
CA LEU A 679 -2.52 -16.41 -8.43
C LEU A 679 -2.04 -15.06 -7.87
N ASP A 680 -2.35 -14.77 -6.60
CA ASP A 680 -1.92 -13.56 -5.92
C ASP A 680 -0.63 -13.81 -5.12
N LYS A 681 0.50 -13.74 -5.83
CA LYS A 681 1.83 -13.96 -5.27
C LYS A 681 2.22 -12.93 -4.20
N GLN A 682 1.68 -11.71 -4.29
CA GLN A 682 1.98 -10.67 -3.31
C GLN A 682 1.29 -10.97 -1.98
N THR A 683 0.01 -11.31 -2.01
CA THR A 683 -0.71 -11.73 -0.79
C THR A 683 -0.09 -12.97 -0.17
N GLU A 684 0.27 -13.98 -0.98
CA GLU A 684 0.93 -15.17 -0.46
C GLU A 684 2.29 -14.85 0.19
N ALA A 685 3.10 -14.01 -0.44
CA ALA A 685 4.37 -13.56 0.16
C ALA A 685 4.16 -12.76 1.46
N ASP A 686 3.13 -11.93 1.54
CA ASP A 686 2.83 -11.13 2.73
C ASP A 686 2.30 -12.00 3.88
N LEU A 687 1.34 -12.89 3.60
CA LEU A 687 0.79 -13.83 4.58
C LEU A 687 1.81 -14.85 5.07
N SER A 688 2.84 -15.18 4.28
CA SER A 688 3.92 -16.07 4.71
C SER A 688 4.88 -15.46 5.73
N ARG A 689 4.85 -14.13 5.92
CA ARG A 689 5.70 -13.46 6.90
C ARG A 689 5.15 -13.62 8.33
N PRO A 690 6.01 -13.59 9.35
CA PRO A 690 5.54 -13.51 10.73
C PRO A 690 4.99 -12.11 11.06
N GLY A 691 4.21 -12.01 12.14
CA GLY A 691 3.76 -10.73 12.71
C GLY A 691 2.60 -10.05 11.97
N ASN A 692 1.87 -10.80 11.13
CA ASN A 692 0.66 -10.32 10.48
C ASN A 692 -0.48 -10.10 11.48
N PHE A 693 -1.34 -9.12 11.18
CA PHE A 693 -2.69 -9.03 11.73
C PHE A 693 -3.65 -9.53 10.67
N ILE A 694 -4.41 -10.57 10.98
CA ILE A 694 -5.25 -11.30 10.03
C ILE A 694 -6.70 -11.31 10.54
N SER A 695 -7.66 -11.24 9.64
CA SER A 695 -9.08 -11.37 9.96
C SER A 695 -9.86 -12.09 8.86
N ASN A 696 -10.88 -12.86 9.25
CA ASN A 696 -11.74 -13.63 8.36
C ASN A 696 -11.02 -14.72 7.54
N PHE A 697 -10.11 -15.44 8.19
CA PHE A 697 -9.51 -16.66 7.67
C PHE A 697 -9.79 -17.85 8.60
N GLU A 698 -9.67 -19.06 8.08
CA GLU A 698 -9.73 -20.29 8.89
C GLU A 698 -8.42 -20.47 9.69
N PRO A 699 -8.49 -20.79 10.99
CA PRO A 699 -7.33 -21.21 11.78
C PRO A 699 -6.98 -22.67 11.45
N LEU A 700 -6.07 -22.91 10.52
CA LEU A 700 -5.69 -24.27 10.14
C LEU A 700 -4.77 -24.90 11.19
N THR A 701 -5.11 -26.10 11.63
CA THR A 701 -4.25 -26.92 12.50
C THR A 701 -3.14 -27.60 11.70
N ASN A 702 -2.07 -28.03 12.37
CA ASN A 702 -0.98 -28.79 11.73
C ASN A 702 -1.49 -30.08 11.05
N GLN A 703 -2.56 -30.70 11.56
CA GLN A 703 -3.17 -31.87 10.91
C GLN A 703 -3.83 -31.51 9.58
N GLN A 704 -4.53 -30.37 9.51
CA GLN A 704 -5.16 -29.90 8.28
C GLN A 704 -4.10 -29.51 7.23
N VAL A 705 -2.98 -28.90 7.66
CA VAL A 705 -1.86 -28.61 6.76
C VAL A 705 -1.24 -29.90 6.20
N ARG A 706 -1.03 -30.91 7.06
CA ARG A 706 -0.55 -32.24 6.63
C ARG A 706 -1.50 -32.92 5.66
N GLU A 707 -2.80 -32.73 5.81
CA GLU A 707 -3.77 -33.25 4.84
C GLU A 707 -3.66 -32.51 3.50
N MET A 708 -3.51 -31.18 3.54
CA MET A 708 -3.31 -30.37 2.33
C MET A 708 -2.04 -30.76 1.58
N SER A 709 -0.94 -31.05 2.28
CA SER A 709 0.36 -31.38 1.67
C SER A 709 0.39 -32.77 1.00
N LYS A 710 -0.55 -33.67 1.30
CA LYS A 710 -0.71 -34.96 0.58
C LYS A 710 -1.10 -34.78 -0.89
N TYR A 711 -1.89 -33.75 -1.20
CA TYR A 711 -2.35 -33.46 -2.56
C TYR A 711 -1.30 -32.59 -3.28
N VAL A 712 -0.18 -33.21 -3.64
CA VAL A 712 1.03 -32.54 -4.14
C VAL A 712 0.74 -31.57 -5.28
N VAL A 713 -0.10 -31.94 -6.24
CA VAL A 713 -0.46 -31.08 -7.39
C VAL A 713 -1.12 -29.77 -6.93
N ASP A 714 -2.06 -29.85 -5.98
CA ASP A 714 -2.75 -28.66 -5.48
C ASP A 714 -1.86 -27.87 -4.52
N PHE A 715 -0.94 -28.53 -3.80
CA PHE A 715 0.01 -27.88 -2.91
C PHE A 715 1.10 -27.12 -3.70
N ASP A 716 1.59 -27.71 -4.79
CA ASP A 716 2.57 -27.10 -5.71
C ASP A 716 2.00 -25.87 -6.44
N ALA A 717 0.67 -25.73 -6.50
CA ALA A 717 0.02 -24.54 -7.04
C ALA A 717 0.23 -23.29 -6.16
N PHE A 718 0.54 -23.42 -4.87
CA PHE A 718 0.94 -22.27 -4.04
C PHE A 718 2.29 -21.71 -4.49
N SER A 719 2.52 -20.42 -4.26
CA SER A 719 3.86 -19.83 -4.40
C SER A 719 4.84 -20.40 -3.38
N SER A 720 6.14 -20.36 -3.71
CA SER A 720 7.20 -20.89 -2.84
C SER A 720 7.15 -20.35 -1.40
N PRO A 721 6.95 -19.04 -1.14
CA PRO A 721 6.83 -18.53 0.23
C PRO A 721 5.69 -19.17 1.02
N MET A 722 4.54 -19.45 0.40
CA MET A 722 3.39 -20.05 1.07
C MET A 722 3.63 -21.53 1.35
N GLN A 723 4.22 -22.25 0.40
CA GLN A 723 4.63 -23.63 0.60
C GLN A 723 5.63 -23.78 1.76
N GLU A 724 6.67 -22.93 1.79
CA GLU A 724 7.70 -22.94 2.84
C GLU A 724 7.10 -22.63 4.22
N MET A 725 6.24 -21.62 4.31
CA MET A 725 5.57 -21.28 5.57
C MET A 725 4.70 -22.44 6.07
N LEU A 726 3.90 -23.06 5.19
CA LEU A 726 3.04 -24.19 5.55
C LEU A 726 3.86 -25.40 6.03
N LYS A 727 4.93 -25.76 5.32
CA LYS A 727 5.86 -26.83 5.74
C LYS A 727 6.50 -26.51 7.10
N SER A 728 6.96 -25.27 7.29
CA SER A 728 7.56 -24.83 8.56
C SER A 728 6.56 -24.80 9.73
N ALA A 729 5.26 -24.70 9.45
CA ALA A 729 4.22 -24.77 10.47
C ALA A 729 4.11 -26.22 10.99
N GLU A 730 4.11 -27.22 10.10
CA GLU A 730 4.04 -28.65 10.45
C GLU A 730 5.21 -29.13 11.34
N GLU A 731 6.38 -28.50 11.19
CA GLU A 731 7.61 -28.80 11.94
C GLU A 731 7.70 -28.04 13.27
N SER A 732 6.80 -27.10 13.52
CA SER A 732 6.87 -26.20 14.69
C SER A 732 5.84 -26.50 15.75
N ASN A 733 6.04 -25.95 16.96
CA ASN A 733 5.07 -26.01 18.06
C ASN A 733 3.89 -25.03 17.91
N SER A 734 3.68 -24.43 16.73
CA SER A 734 2.53 -23.55 16.50
C SER A 734 1.25 -24.36 16.39
N SER A 735 0.22 -23.98 17.13
CA SER A 735 -1.08 -24.67 17.09
C SER A 735 -1.86 -24.42 15.80
N TYR A 736 -1.72 -23.22 15.22
CA TYR A 736 -2.47 -22.77 14.05
C TYR A 736 -1.61 -22.05 13.01
N VAL A 737 -2.08 -22.02 11.77
CA VAL A 737 -1.53 -21.22 10.67
C VAL A 737 -2.67 -20.73 9.77
N VAL A 738 -2.48 -19.59 9.10
CA VAL A 738 -3.39 -19.10 8.06
C VAL A 738 -2.72 -19.16 6.70
N CYS A 739 -3.44 -19.59 5.66
CA CYS A 739 -3.00 -19.52 4.27
C CYS A 739 -4.00 -18.74 3.40
N SER A 740 -3.56 -18.37 2.19
CA SER A 740 -4.34 -17.58 1.23
C SER A 740 -5.63 -18.25 0.77
N ALA A 741 -5.62 -19.59 0.64
CA ALA A 741 -6.72 -20.36 0.03
C ALA A 741 -7.89 -20.69 0.97
N ASN A 742 -7.79 -20.37 2.26
CA ASN A 742 -8.77 -20.77 3.27
C ASN A 742 -9.38 -19.57 4.02
N PRO A 743 -10.21 -18.74 3.36
CA PRO A 743 -11.02 -17.74 4.05
C PRO A 743 -11.97 -18.39 5.06
N ARG A 744 -12.35 -17.64 6.10
CA ARG A 744 -13.27 -18.09 7.15
C ARG A 744 -14.60 -18.56 6.55
N GLN A 745 -15.10 -19.68 7.03
CA GLN A 745 -16.41 -20.22 6.70
C GLN A 745 -17.50 -19.50 7.50
N ILE A 746 -18.48 -18.96 6.80
CA ILE A 746 -19.72 -18.40 7.34
C ILE A 746 -20.86 -19.19 6.71
N ASP A 747 -21.66 -19.88 7.54
CA ASP A 747 -22.75 -20.75 7.09
C ASP A 747 -22.33 -21.76 6.01
N GLY A 748 -21.14 -22.35 6.19
CA GLY A 748 -20.57 -23.36 5.28
C GLY A 748 -20.03 -22.81 3.96
N LYS A 749 -19.88 -21.49 3.82
CA LYS A 749 -19.30 -20.86 2.63
C LYS A 749 -18.10 -19.96 3.00
N PRO A 750 -17.04 -19.92 2.18
CA PRO A 750 -15.95 -18.98 2.38
C PRO A 750 -16.47 -17.54 2.35
N THR A 751 -16.05 -16.73 3.31
CA THR A 751 -16.34 -15.29 3.31
C THR A 751 -15.79 -14.63 2.05
N LYS A 752 -16.50 -13.62 1.56
CA LYS A 752 -16.04 -12.72 0.47
C LYS A 752 -15.27 -11.52 1.01
N ASN A 753 -14.88 -11.53 2.28
CA ASN A 753 -14.15 -10.45 2.92
C ASN A 753 -12.96 -10.95 3.77
N PRO A 754 -12.07 -11.82 3.23
CA PRO A 754 -10.80 -12.11 3.89
C PRO A 754 -9.99 -10.82 4.04
N ARG A 755 -9.26 -10.65 5.14
CA ARG A 755 -8.51 -9.43 5.42
C ARG A 755 -7.17 -9.68 6.10
N TYR A 756 -6.20 -8.84 5.79
CA TYR A 756 -4.95 -8.74 6.54
C TYR A 756 -4.41 -7.31 6.49
N LEU A 757 -3.53 -6.97 7.45
CA LEU A 757 -2.79 -5.70 7.42
C LEU A 757 -1.44 -5.88 6.71
N GLN A 758 -1.43 -5.56 5.41
CA GLN A 758 -0.22 -5.51 4.61
C GLN A 758 0.70 -4.39 5.10
N ILE A 759 1.98 -4.68 5.36
CA ILE A 759 2.97 -3.62 5.60
C ILE A 759 3.16 -2.86 4.30
N ARG A 760 3.12 -1.53 4.37
CA ARG A 760 3.33 -0.66 3.22
C ARG A 760 4.55 -1.09 2.38
N PRO A 761 4.39 -1.36 1.07
CA PRO A 761 5.47 -1.91 0.24
C PRO A 761 6.74 -1.08 0.22
N ASP A 762 6.63 0.24 0.33
CA ASP A 762 7.77 1.18 0.37
C ASP A 762 8.61 1.04 1.65
N LEU A 763 8.01 0.57 2.76
CA LEU A 763 8.73 0.25 4.01
C LEU A 763 9.38 -1.13 3.98
N VAL A 764 8.78 -2.07 3.24
CA VAL A 764 9.30 -3.44 3.08
C VAL A 764 10.50 -3.48 2.13
N LYS A 765 10.44 -2.70 1.04
CA LYS A 765 11.49 -2.63 0.01
C LYS A 765 12.05 -1.20 -0.07
N PRO A 766 12.71 -0.71 0.99
CA PRO A 766 13.14 0.70 1.08
C PRO A 766 14.21 1.05 0.03
N PHE A 767 14.96 0.06 -0.46
CA PHE A 767 16.03 0.27 -1.44
C PHE A 767 15.55 0.99 -2.71
N ASN A 768 14.42 0.59 -3.29
CA ASN A 768 13.90 1.26 -4.49
C ASN A 768 13.46 2.71 -4.21
N THR A 769 12.89 2.96 -3.02
CA THR A 769 12.55 4.31 -2.57
C THR A 769 13.79 5.17 -2.36
N TYR A 770 14.85 4.57 -1.83
CA TYR A 770 16.15 5.23 -1.67
C TYR A 770 16.78 5.55 -3.02
N VAL A 771 16.86 4.59 -3.95
CA VAL A 771 17.36 4.80 -5.32
C VAL A 771 16.60 5.93 -6.01
N ALA A 772 15.27 5.92 -5.93
CA ALA A 772 14.45 6.98 -6.49
C ALA A 772 14.74 8.36 -5.89
N LYS A 773 14.97 8.44 -4.57
CA LYS A 773 15.38 9.67 -3.90
C LYS A 773 16.75 10.13 -4.38
N MET A 774 17.73 9.24 -4.48
CA MET A 774 19.08 9.58 -4.96
C MET A 774 19.09 9.98 -6.44
N ALA A 775 18.16 9.46 -7.23
CA ALA A 775 18.04 9.76 -8.65
C ALA A 775 17.50 11.17 -8.95
N THR A 776 16.89 11.84 -7.96
CA THR A 776 16.36 13.21 -8.08
C THR A 776 17.20 14.26 -7.36
N LEU A 777 18.34 13.86 -6.77
CA LEU A 777 19.32 14.75 -6.15
C LEU A 777 20.27 15.39 -7.18
#